data_AF-A0A2I0US05-F1
#
_entry.id   AF-A0A2I0US05-F1
#
_cell.length_a   1.000
_cell.length_b   1.000
_cell.length_c   1.000
_cell.angle_alpha   90.00
_cell.angle_beta   90.00
_cell.angle_gamma   90.00
#
_symmetry.space_group_name_H-M   'P 1'
#
loop_
_entity.id
_entity.type
_entity.pdbx_description
1 polymer ?
#
loop_
_entity_poly.entity_id
_entity_poly.type
_entity_poly.pdbx_seq_one_letter_code
_entity_poly.pdbx_strand_id
1 'polypeptide(L)'
;MPRLVQELPQIISWIWTRNTVDFLGDIFREFNVTILGYSTGIGSENDSNAFLNQAVPGAQAEHLPAQARNLVRLMKTDPRIDFSADWKLITVHIGGNDLCNSCKDPVPKALVSLVDVMDLLPLRQLFVDTQVQCPTYMADYLCSCVLTGEENSPNLTMVREVTRGYQLGLRTLVESGRYDTHENFTVIIQSFLQNPKVPLGQDGHPDVSYFSPDCFHPSQKGHSQLAKALWNAVLQPVGQKADSFDFAADIVLDCPTQNKPFLATYKNTNYTHPPVEPTDEPIELILLLTTKKHGWHIHQLSLLVSQDVLRCVVDSISSIGGVNAITVIPPTNVCIGGDGTLETHTTLPNILKKFNPNLFGFSTGSSEERAEFNVAKKGATARNMTAQAHELVELMRSSLKINFEKDWKLITVLVGGNDLCQYCLDKLPRVFVNVVEILEISGLRQIAASSSECALTAKNVCPCVLNPEENSSELEEIKRVNRDFQAEALQLINSGRYEEREDFTVVTQPFFRNTLLPLNSNGKPDLSFFAADCFHFSGRGYAEMAMALWNNMLEPVGEKQTYNNFTRDRSKLKCPNPEKRFLSTLRNSGFRSSVLNSEKTEPSVPYWAVIVAAVAGVLVGSLFIWLVSGRRTKRRQHETDTEKNTKMTNL
;
A
#
# COMPACT_ATOMS: atom_id res chain seq x y z
N MET A 1 19.53 39.11 4.32
CA MET A 1 19.04 39.09 2.92
C MET A 1 19.31 40.39 2.14
N PRO A 2 20.55 40.95 2.15
CA PRO A 2 21.04 41.68 0.96
C PRO A 2 22.30 41.08 0.29
N ARG A 3 23.11 40.29 1.01
CA ARG A 3 24.36 39.69 0.48
C ARG A 3 24.14 38.59 -0.56
N LEU A 4 23.14 37.72 -0.37
CA LEU A 4 22.89 36.56 -1.22
C LEU A 4 22.60 36.94 -2.69
N VAL A 5 21.96 38.09 -2.92
CA VAL A 5 21.63 38.60 -4.27
C VAL A 5 22.86 39.21 -4.95
N GLN A 6 23.79 39.78 -4.18
CA GLN A 6 25.02 40.37 -4.70
C GLN A 6 26.09 39.31 -5.03
N GLU A 7 26.10 38.19 -4.31
CA GLU A 7 27.06 37.09 -4.52
C GLU A 7 26.58 36.03 -5.52
N LEU A 8 25.31 36.07 -5.95
CA LEU A 8 24.70 35.12 -6.88
C LEU A 8 25.55 34.86 -8.16
N PRO A 9 26.11 35.88 -8.85
CA PRO A 9 26.94 35.66 -10.02
C PRO A 9 28.27 34.95 -9.71
N GLN A 10 28.84 35.21 -8.53
CA GLN A 10 30.09 34.56 -8.09
C GLN A 10 29.83 33.12 -7.66
N ILE A 11 28.72 32.85 -6.96
CA ILE A 11 28.28 31.50 -6.60
C ILE A 11 28.00 30.68 -7.86
N ILE A 12 27.29 31.26 -8.84
CA ILE A 12 27.08 30.63 -10.15
C ILE A 12 28.44 30.28 -10.76
N SER A 13 29.33 31.26 -10.94
CA SER A 13 30.68 31.03 -11.48
C SER A 13 31.48 29.96 -10.72
N TRP A 14 31.29 29.85 -9.40
CA TRP A 14 31.97 28.85 -8.57
C TRP A 14 31.42 27.44 -8.80
N ILE A 15 30.09 27.29 -8.87
CA ILE A 15 29.39 26.05 -9.25
C ILE A 15 29.85 25.55 -10.63
N TRP A 16 30.16 26.44 -11.57
CA TRP A 16 30.63 26.08 -12.91
C TRP A 16 32.08 25.58 -12.96
N THR A 17 32.91 25.88 -11.96
CA THR A 17 34.36 25.59 -11.99
C THR A 17 34.78 24.36 -11.16
N ARG A 18 33.90 23.81 -10.33
CA ARG A 18 34.16 22.58 -9.57
C ARG A 18 33.96 21.33 -10.43
N ASN A 19 35.03 20.54 -10.59
CA ASN A 19 35.02 19.21 -11.24
C ASN A 19 34.52 18.08 -10.30
N THR A 20 33.80 18.40 -9.23
CA THR A 20 33.29 17.43 -8.25
C THR A 20 31.92 16.90 -8.66
N VAL A 21 31.63 15.64 -8.33
CA VAL A 21 30.30 15.03 -8.46
C VAL A 21 29.37 15.74 -7.47
N ASP A 22 28.29 16.37 -7.93
CA ASP A 22 27.36 17.06 -7.04
C ASP A 22 26.31 16.08 -6.53
N PHE A 23 26.27 15.88 -5.21
CA PHE A 23 25.13 15.25 -4.56
C PHE A 23 24.15 16.32 -4.06
N LEU A 24 22.93 15.93 -3.72
CA LEU A 24 21.90 16.88 -3.29
C LEU A 24 22.36 17.73 -2.09
N GLY A 25 23.07 17.11 -1.14
CA GLY A 25 23.66 17.82 0.01
C GLY A 25 24.71 18.86 -0.39
N ASP A 26 25.46 18.64 -1.48
CA ASP A 26 26.41 19.62 -2.00
C ASP A 26 25.68 20.85 -2.54
N ILE A 27 24.65 20.65 -3.36
CA ILE A 27 23.83 21.73 -3.93
C ILE A 27 23.24 22.58 -2.80
N PHE A 28 22.69 21.93 -1.76
CA PHE A 28 22.14 22.61 -0.59
C PHE A 28 23.17 23.45 0.17
N ARG A 29 24.40 22.95 0.34
CA ARG A 29 25.47 23.66 1.06
C ARG A 29 25.94 24.94 0.35
N GLU A 30 25.75 25.04 -0.96
CA GLU A 30 26.01 26.29 -1.69
C GLU A 30 25.08 27.43 -1.25
N PHE A 31 23.85 27.11 -0.82
CA PHE A 31 22.86 28.09 -0.36
C PHE A 31 22.78 28.20 1.16
N ASN A 32 23.11 27.12 1.88
CA ASN A 32 23.12 27.10 3.34
C ASN A 32 24.23 26.18 3.87
N VAL A 33 25.32 26.80 4.33
CA VAL A 33 26.50 26.11 4.87
C VAL A 33 26.27 25.40 6.20
N THR A 34 25.14 25.65 6.89
CA THR A 34 24.84 25.05 8.21
C THR A 34 24.03 23.76 8.10
N ILE A 35 23.79 23.25 6.89
CA ILE A 35 23.02 22.01 6.70
C ILE A 35 23.78 20.83 7.31
N LEU A 36 23.03 20.01 8.05
CA LEU A 36 23.48 18.78 8.68
C LEU A 36 22.65 17.60 8.14
N GLY A 37 23.14 16.37 8.33
CA GLY A 37 22.39 15.14 8.05
C GLY A 37 22.86 14.36 6.82
N TYR A 38 23.76 14.92 6.02
CA TYR A 38 24.25 14.27 4.80
C TYR A 38 25.34 13.24 5.09
N SER A 39 25.41 12.20 4.25
CA SER A 39 26.45 11.18 4.32
C SER A 39 27.76 11.65 3.68
N THR A 40 28.86 11.01 4.06
CA THR A 40 30.18 11.22 3.45
C THR A 40 30.82 9.86 3.11
N GLY A 41 31.53 9.74 1.99
CA GLY A 41 32.17 8.47 1.61
C GLY A 41 31.17 7.34 1.27
N ILE A 42 31.62 6.09 1.46
CA ILE A 42 30.85 4.86 1.18
C ILE A 42 30.69 4.10 2.51
N GLY A 43 29.50 3.58 2.79
CA GLY A 43 29.20 2.85 4.02
C GLY A 43 27.76 2.34 4.05
N SER A 44 27.46 1.54 5.07
CA SER A 44 26.12 1.08 5.47
C SER A 44 25.42 2.10 6.37
N GLU A 45 24.13 1.90 6.61
CA GLU A 45 23.30 2.72 7.50
C GLU A 45 23.79 2.78 8.96
N ASN A 46 24.65 1.83 9.36
CA ASN A 46 25.23 1.75 10.70
C ASN A 46 26.59 2.45 10.81
N ASP A 47 27.19 2.82 9.68
CA ASP A 47 28.49 3.49 9.68
C ASP A 47 28.34 4.97 10.05
N SER A 48 29.32 5.49 10.79
CA SER A 48 29.30 6.87 11.28
C SER A 48 29.22 7.91 10.16
N ASN A 49 29.72 7.57 8.97
CA ASN A 49 29.73 8.41 7.80
C ASN A 49 28.38 8.44 7.05
N ALA A 50 27.45 7.52 7.32
CA ALA A 50 26.07 7.60 6.81
C ALA A 50 25.27 8.73 7.47
N PHE A 51 25.61 9.06 8.72
CA PHE A 51 24.96 10.04 9.58
C PHE A 51 23.44 9.82 9.73
N LEU A 52 22.61 10.56 9.00
CA LEU A 52 21.14 10.40 9.04
C LEU A 52 20.58 9.60 7.85
N ASN A 53 21.44 9.15 6.93
CA ASN A 53 20.99 8.32 5.82
C ASN A 53 20.66 6.91 6.32
N GLN A 54 19.43 6.49 6.07
CA GLN A 54 18.88 5.19 6.50
C GLN A 54 18.52 4.30 5.31
N ALA A 55 19.04 4.60 4.12
CA ALA A 55 18.85 3.76 2.95
C ALA A 55 19.63 2.45 3.10
N VAL A 56 18.93 1.32 2.91
CA VAL A 56 19.49 -0.03 3.01
C VAL A 56 19.42 -0.70 1.64
N PRO A 57 20.52 -1.30 1.13
CA PRO A 57 20.47 -2.08 -0.11
C PRO A 57 19.41 -3.18 -0.08
N GLY A 58 18.66 -3.34 -1.18
CA GLY A 58 17.58 -4.33 -1.26
C GLY A 58 16.30 -3.98 -0.49
N ALA A 59 16.21 -2.78 0.12
CA ALA A 59 15.02 -2.38 0.85
C ALA A 59 13.77 -2.27 -0.05
N GLN A 60 12.65 -2.80 0.43
CA GLN A 60 11.31 -2.69 -0.15
C GLN A 60 10.47 -1.68 0.66
N ALA A 61 9.30 -1.29 0.15
CA ALA A 61 8.40 -0.36 0.82
C ALA A 61 8.03 -0.82 2.25
N GLU A 62 7.92 -2.13 2.47
CA GLU A 62 7.68 -2.74 3.80
C GLU A 62 8.76 -2.41 4.85
N HIS A 63 9.99 -2.06 4.42
CA HIS A 63 11.10 -1.75 5.32
C HIS A 63 11.16 -0.26 5.72
N LEU A 64 10.50 0.65 4.99
CA LEU A 64 10.50 2.09 5.26
C LEU A 64 10.15 2.46 6.70
N PRO A 65 9.15 1.83 7.35
CA PRO A 65 8.76 2.27 8.68
C PRO A 65 9.84 2.04 9.73
N ALA A 66 10.66 0.99 9.59
CA ALA A 66 11.81 0.74 10.47
C ALA A 66 12.91 1.79 10.24
N GLN A 67 13.22 2.09 8.96
CA GLN A 67 14.19 3.12 8.59
C GLN A 67 13.77 4.50 9.11
N ALA A 68 12.49 4.87 8.96
CA ALA A 68 11.94 6.12 9.45
C ALA A 68 12.03 6.23 10.98
N ARG A 69 11.67 5.17 11.73
CA ARG A 69 11.81 5.17 13.19
C ARG A 69 13.27 5.34 13.63
N ASN A 70 14.20 4.67 12.96
CA ASN A 70 15.63 4.82 13.29
C ASN A 70 16.12 6.24 12.98
N LEU A 71 15.72 6.82 11.85
CA LEU A 71 15.99 8.22 11.51
C LEU A 71 15.46 9.18 12.58
N VAL A 72 14.21 9.01 13.01
CA VAL A 72 13.61 9.83 14.09
C VAL A 72 14.38 9.67 15.39
N ARG A 73 14.73 8.44 15.77
CA ARG A 73 15.54 8.16 16.96
C ARG A 73 16.88 8.89 16.88
N LEU A 74 17.61 8.77 15.77
CA LEU A 74 18.89 9.44 15.56
C LEU A 74 18.75 10.96 15.72
N MET A 75 17.74 11.57 15.08
CA MET A 75 17.48 13.01 15.20
C MET A 75 17.11 13.45 16.62
N LYS A 76 16.38 12.64 17.39
CA LYS A 76 16.04 12.94 18.78
C LYS A 76 17.23 12.81 19.73
N THR A 77 18.19 11.93 19.41
CA THR A 77 19.33 11.64 20.30
C THR A 77 20.58 12.45 19.98
N ASP A 78 20.69 13.03 18.78
CA ASP A 78 21.86 13.80 18.39
C ASP A 78 21.80 15.22 18.99
N PRO A 79 22.78 15.63 19.82
CA PRO A 79 22.75 16.92 20.50
C PRO A 79 22.93 18.12 19.55
N ARG A 80 23.29 17.90 18.28
CA ARG A 80 23.43 18.95 17.27
C ARG A 80 22.11 19.29 16.59
N ILE A 81 21.05 18.52 16.84
CA ILE A 81 19.74 18.67 16.19
C ILE A 81 18.74 19.11 17.24
N ASP A 82 18.15 20.29 17.05
CA ASP A 82 16.93 20.64 17.76
C ASP A 82 15.75 19.98 17.06
N PHE A 83 15.38 18.80 17.57
CA PHE A 83 14.30 18.00 16.98
C PHE A 83 12.98 18.80 16.85
N SER A 84 12.72 19.77 17.74
CA SER A 84 11.47 20.53 17.74
C SER A 84 11.54 21.82 16.92
N ALA A 85 12.70 22.47 16.85
CA ALA A 85 12.88 23.77 16.19
C ALA A 85 13.40 23.68 14.75
N ASP A 86 14.23 22.68 14.44
CA ASP A 86 14.88 22.61 13.13
C ASP A 86 13.91 22.15 12.04
N TRP A 87 14.07 22.66 10.81
CA TRP A 87 13.40 22.10 9.64
C TRP A 87 14.12 20.83 9.17
N LYS A 88 13.36 19.80 8.84
CA LYS A 88 13.88 18.52 8.33
C LYS A 88 13.43 18.33 6.88
N LEU A 89 14.39 18.09 5.99
CA LEU A 89 14.13 17.66 4.62
C LEU A 89 14.45 16.17 4.51
N ILE A 90 13.42 15.35 4.31
CA ILE A 90 13.55 13.89 4.20
C ILE A 90 13.28 13.49 2.76
N THR A 91 14.17 12.70 2.15
CA THR A 91 13.95 12.18 0.79
C THR A 91 13.77 10.68 0.84
N VAL A 92 12.63 10.22 0.33
CA VAL A 92 12.26 8.81 0.21
C VAL A 92 12.33 8.42 -1.26
N HIS A 93 13.14 7.41 -1.58
CA HIS A 93 13.20 6.80 -2.91
C HIS A 93 13.20 5.28 -2.72
N ILE A 94 12.07 4.66 -3.02
CA ILE A 94 11.74 3.26 -2.67
C ILE A 94 10.74 2.72 -3.69
N GLY A 95 10.63 1.40 -3.86
CA GLY A 95 9.73 0.76 -4.81
C GLY A 95 10.45 -0.02 -5.92
N GLY A 96 11.73 0.27 -6.18
CA GLY A 96 12.50 -0.45 -7.20
C GLY A 96 12.63 -1.95 -6.88
N ASN A 97 12.96 -2.30 -5.64
CA ASN A 97 13.05 -3.69 -5.20
C ASN A 97 11.68 -4.36 -5.11
N ASP A 98 10.62 -3.61 -4.77
CA ASP A 98 9.25 -4.10 -4.78
C ASP A 98 8.86 -4.60 -6.18
N LEU A 99 9.19 -3.84 -7.23
CA LEU A 99 9.00 -4.30 -8.61
C LEU A 99 9.86 -5.50 -8.96
N CYS A 100 11.13 -5.50 -8.57
CA CYS A 100 12.05 -6.61 -8.83
C CYS A 100 11.64 -7.93 -8.15
N ASN A 101 10.77 -7.87 -7.13
CA ASN A 101 10.26 -9.01 -6.38
C ASN A 101 8.74 -9.26 -6.57
N SER A 102 8.07 -8.45 -7.39
CA SER A 102 6.60 -8.47 -7.52
C SER A 102 6.02 -9.71 -8.20
N CYS A 103 6.84 -10.51 -8.89
CA CYS A 103 6.42 -11.74 -9.57
C CYS A 103 6.39 -13.00 -8.69
N LYS A 104 6.48 -12.88 -7.36
CA LYS A 104 6.34 -14.04 -6.45
C LYS A 104 4.92 -14.61 -6.55
N ASP A 105 4.80 -15.94 -6.56
CA ASP A 105 3.48 -16.53 -6.81
C ASP A 105 2.47 -16.15 -5.72
N PRO A 106 1.27 -15.73 -6.11
CA PRO A 106 0.16 -15.44 -5.21
C PRO A 106 -0.25 -16.70 -4.44
N VAL A 107 -0.92 -16.53 -3.30
CA VAL A 107 -1.47 -17.67 -2.55
C VAL A 107 -2.71 -18.20 -3.28
N PRO A 108 -2.66 -19.41 -3.88
CA PRO A 108 -3.82 -19.98 -4.54
C PRO A 108 -4.81 -20.53 -3.50
N LYS A 109 -6.11 -20.51 -3.82
CA LYS A 109 -7.19 -21.07 -3.00
C LYS A 109 -7.23 -20.50 -1.58
N ALA A 110 -7.39 -19.19 -1.46
CA ALA A 110 -7.46 -18.51 -0.17
C ALA A 110 -8.72 -17.65 -0.02
N LEU A 111 -9.33 -17.73 1.16
CA LEU A 111 -10.29 -16.76 1.66
C LEU A 111 -9.61 -15.95 2.75
N VAL A 112 -9.46 -14.65 2.55
CA VAL A 112 -8.91 -13.74 3.55
C VAL A 112 -10.06 -13.08 4.30
N SER A 113 -10.21 -13.38 5.59
CA SER A 113 -11.11 -12.72 6.52
C SER A 113 -10.38 -11.55 7.19
N LEU A 114 -10.53 -10.35 6.64
CA LEU A 114 -9.92 -9.13 7.13
C LEU A 114 -10.82 -8.50 8.21
N VAL A 115 -10.47 -8.64 9.48
CA VAL A 115 -11.18 -7.98 10.57
C VAL A 115 -10.83 -6.50 10.56
N ASP A 116 -11.87 -5.66 10.59
CA ASP A 116 -11.70 -4.21 10.59
C ASP A 116 -11.05 -3.72 11.89
N VAL A 117 -10.41 -2.55 11.84
CA VAL A 117 -9.74 -1.98 13.01
C VAL A 117 -10.77 -1.64 14.09
N MET A 118 -10.47 -2.07 15.31
CA MET A 118 -11.30 -1.84 16.48
C MET A 118 -11.25 -0.36 16.89
N ASP A 119 -12.42 0.25 17.12
CA ASP A 119 -12.44 1.55 17.83
C ASP A 119 -12.03 1.32 19.29
N LEU A 120 -10.89 1.89 19.69
CA LEU A 120 -10.32 1.76 21.03
C LEU A 120 -10.90 2.77 22.03
N LEU A 121 -11.61 3.81 21.57
CA LEU A 121 -12.13 4.85 22.45
C LEU A 121 -13.10 4.33 23.51
N PRO A 122 -14.02 3.37 23.22
CA PRO A 122 -14.86 2.78 24.25
C PRO A 122 -14.10 2.11 25.39
N LEU A 123 -12.87 1.62 25.18
CA LEU A 123 -12.07 0.97 26.23
C LEU A 123 -11.59 1.95 27.32
N ARG A 124 -11.63 3.27 27.06
CA ARG A 124 -11.24 4.29 28.04
C ARG A 124 -12.01 4.20 29.34
N GLN A 125 -13.27 3.79 29.31
CA GLN A 125 -14.10 3.69 30.51
C GLN A 125 -13.54 2.69 31.54
N LEU A 126 -12.74 1.70 31.12
CA LEU A 126 -12.06 0.76 32.02
C LEU A 126 -11.01 1.44 32.90
N PHE A 127 -10.44 2.57 32.45
CA PHE A 127 -9.34 3.25 33.12
C PHE A 127 -9.72 4.62 33.71
N VAL A 128 -10.83 5.21 33.25
CA VAL A 128 -11.33 6.51 33.73
C VAL A 128 -12.34 6.36 34.86
N ASP A 129 -13.12 5.28 34.87
CA ASP A 129 -14.10 5.02 35.93
C ASP A 129 -13.40 4.57 37.22
N THR A 130 -13.47 5.39 38.27
CA THR A 130 -12.81 5.14 39.56
C THR A 130 -13.39 3.96 40.34
N GLN A 131 -14.59 3.49 39.97
CA GLN A 131 -15.21 2.31 40.58
C GLN A 131 -14.68 1.00 39.98
N VAL A 132 -14.02 1.09 38.82
CA VAL A 132 -13.39 -0.04 38.14
C VAL A 132 -11.96 -0.22 38.67
N GLN A 133 -11.64 -1.38 39.22
CA GLN A 133 -10.32 -1.68 39.81
C GLN A 133 -9.27 -2.04 38.75
N CYS A 134 -9.11 -1.21 37.73
CA CYS A 134 -8.11 -1.41 36.70
C CYS A 134 -6.79 -0.70 37.02
N PRO A 135 -5.63 -1.31 36.70
CA PRO A 135 -4.33 -0.70 36.94
C PRO A 135 -4.10 0.45 35.96
N THR A 136 -4.39 1.68 36.37
CA THR A 136 -4.29 2.89 35.52
C THR A 136 -2.90 3.13 34.95
N TYR A 137 -1.84 2.75 35.68
CA TYR A 137 -0.45 2.81 35.18
C TYR A 137 -0.21 1.90 33.96
N MET A 138 -1.02 0.85 33.76
CA MET A 138 -0.92 -0.01 32.58
C MET A 138 -1.50 0.65 31.33
N ALA A 139 -2.50 1.53 31.47
CA ALA A 139 -3.02 2.31 30.34
C ALA A 139 -1.93 3.16 29.68
N ASP A 140 -1.07 3.77 30.50
CA ASP A 140 0.05 4.58 30.02
C ASP A 140 1.10 3.74 29.26
N TYR A 141 1.36 2.52 29.73
CA TYR A 141 2.29 1.61 29.07
C TYR A 141 1.74 1.03 27.76
N LEU A 142 0.44 0.71 27.73
CA LEU A 142 -0.18 0.01 26.62
C LEU A 142 -0.56 0.96 25.47
N CYS A 143 -1.19 2.09 25.78
CA CYS A 143 -1.84 2.93 24.79
C CYS A 143 -2.10 4.35 25.35
N SER A 144 -1.08 4.96 25.98
CA SER A 144 -1.19 6.21 26.75
C SER A 144 -2.06 7.28 26.09
N CYS A 145 -1.75 7.65 24.84
CA CYS A 145 -2.42 8.78 24.21
C CYS A 145 -3.87 8.51 23.77
N VAL A 146 -4.33 7.25 23.83
CA VAL A 146 -5.71 6.85 23.57
C VAL A 146 -6.47 6.58 24.87
N LEU A 147 -5.83 5.94 25.86
CA LEU A 147 -6.51 5.47 27.07
C LEU A 147 -6.48 6.47 28.22
N THR A 148 -5.55 7.43 28.23
CA THR A 148 -5.44 8.44 29.30
C THR A 148 -5.77 9.85 28.79
N GLY A 149 -5.84 10.83 29.70
CA GLY A 149 -6.16 12.23 29.38
C GLY A 149 -7.65 12.59 29.33
N GLU A 150 -7.95 13.85 29.03
CA GLU A 150 -9.31 14.42 29.05
C GLU A 150 -10.16 14.01 27.84
N GLU A 151 -11.48 13.93 28.02
CA GLU A 151 -12.48 13.39 27.07
C GLU A 151 -12.61 14.16 25.74
N ASN A 152 -11.95 15.32 25.59
CA ASN A 152 -11.92 16.10 24.35
C ASN A 152 -10.51 16.60 24.01
N SER A 153 -9.47 15.87 24.43
CA SER A 153 -8.10 16.26 24.10
C SER A 153 -7.85 16.19 22.58
N PRO A 154 -6.94 17.03 22.03
CA PRO A 154 -6.54 16.96 20.63
C PRO A 154 -6.06 15.58 20.18
N ASN A 155 -5.51 14.77 21.10
CA ASN A 155 -5.09 13.40 20.83
C ASN A 155 -6.30 12.50 20.53
N LEU A 156 -7.39 12.61 21.29
CA LEU A 156 -8.59 11.80 21.06
C LEU A 156 -9.35 12.20 19.80
N THR A 157 -9.41 13.49 19.48
CA THR A 157 -9.99 13.95 18.20
C THR A 157 -9.23 13.33 17.03
N MET A 158 -7.90 13.39 17.08
CA MET A 158 -7.04 12.83 16.06
C MET A 158 -7.17 11.31 15.95
N VAL A 159 -7.21 10.58 17.08
CA VAL A 159 -7.42 9.12 17.07
C VAL A 159 -8.78 8.78 16.47
N ARG A 160 -9.84 9.54 16.79
CA ARG A 160 -11.18 9.34 16.23
C ARG A 160 -11.20 9.50 14.71
N GLU A 161 -10.57 10.55 14.20
CA GLU A 161 -10.46 10.81 12.76
C GLU A 161 -9.70 9.69 12.05
N VAL A 162 -8.61 9.24 12.65
CA VAL A 162 -7.75 8.19 12.08
C VAL A 162 -8.42 6.83 12.12
N THR A 163 -9.12 6.48 13.21
CA THR A 163 -9.92 5.25 13.26
C THR A 163 -10.93 5.22 12.12
N ARG A 164 -11.66 6.33 11.89
CA ARG A 164 -12.62 6.43 10.78
C ARG A 164 -11.95 6.32 9.42
N GLY A 165 -10.85 7.04 9.21
CA GLY A 165 -10.08 6.99 7.97
C GLY A 165 -9.50 5.60 7.69
N TYR A 166 -9.08 4.88 8.72
CA TYR A 166 -8.58 3.50 8.62
C TYR A 166 -9.70 2.52 8.25
N GLN A 167 -10.87 2.62 8.88
CA GLN A 167 -12.04 1.76 8.59
C GLN A 167 -12.60 2.01 7.18
N LEU A 168 -12.81 3.29 6.82
CA LEU A 168 -13.17 3.69 5.45
C LEU A 168 -12.12 3.21 4.46
N GLY A 169 -10.87 3.29 4.91
CA GLY A 169 -9.70 2.61 4.41
C GLY A 169 -9.95 1.22 3.85
N LEU A 170 -9.93 0.29 4.78
CA LEU A 170 -10.06 -1.12 4.47
C LEU A 170 -11.31 -1.38 3.61
N ARG A 171 -12.43 -0.70 3.89
CA ARG A 171 -13.65 -0.80 3.10
C ARG A 171 -13.43 -0.49 1.62
N THR A 172 -12.94 0.70 1.29
CA THR A 172 -12.74 1.14 -0.11
C THR A 172 -11.78 0.20 -0.84
N LEU A 173 -10.72 -0.23 -0.15
CA LEU A 173 -9.75 -1.16 -0.70
C LEU A 173 -10.40 -2.49 -1.10
N VAL A 174 -11.14 -3.13 -0.21
CA VAL A 174 -11.77 -4.44 -0.50
C VAL A 174 -12.94 -4.28 -1.47
N GLU A 175 -13.72 -3.22 -1.33
CA GLU A 175 -14.88 -2.95 -2.19
C GLU A 175 -14.49 -2.54 -3.62
N SER A 176 -13.23 -2.18 -3.88
CA SER A 176 -12.71 -1.95 -5.25
C SER A 176 -12.87 -3.14 -6.20
N GLY A 177 -13.09 -4.35 -5.67
CA GLY A 177 -13.20 -5.59 -6.45
C GLY A 177 -11.85 -6.14 -6.93
N ARG A 178 -10.73 -5.51 -6.56
CA ARG A 178 -9.38 -5.89 -7.01
C ARG A 178 -8.98 -7.34 -6.64
N TYR A 179 -9.54 -7.87 -5.55
CA TYR A 179 -9.25 -9.23 -5.05
C TYR A 179 -10.19 -10.30 -5.61
N ASP A 180 -11.22 -9.89 -6.32
CA ASP A 180 -12.36 -10.71 -6.72
C ASP A 180 -12.33 -10.99 -8.24
N THR A 181 -11.14 -10.88 -8.81
CA THR A 181 -10.83 -11.11 -10.24
C THR A 181 -10.73 -12.59 -10.60
N HIS A 182 -10.63 -13.46 -9.59
CA HIS A 182 -10.42 -14.90 -9.74
C HIS A 182 -11.33 -15.70 -8.83
N GLU A 183 -11.60 -16.94 -9.22
CA GLU A 183 -12.50 -17.81 -8.48
C GLU A 183 -11.78 -18.62 -7.39
N ASN A 184 -10.48 -18.45 -7.19
CA ASN A 184 -9.70 -19.16 -6.18
C ASN A 184 -9.13 -18.22 -5.11
N PHE A 185 -9.53 -16.96 -5.08
CA PHE A 185 -9.05 -15.97 -4.12
C PHE A 185 -10.15 -14.94 -3.86
N THR A 186 -10.28 -14.50 -2.60
CA THR A 186 -11.17 -13.39 -2.24
C THR A 186 -10.76 -12.81 -0.88
N VAL A 187 -11.05 -11.53 -0.68
CA VAL A 187 -10.87 -10.83 0.60
C VAL A 187 -12.23 -10.34 1.07
N ILE A 188 -12.59 -10.62 2.33
CA ILE A 188 -13.88 -10.25 2.93
C ILE A 188 -13.62 -9.53 4.25
N ILE A 189 -14.22 -8.35 4.40
CA ILE A 189 -14.14 -7.56 5.64
C ILE A 189 -15.08 -8.13 6.70
N GLN A 190 -14.62 -8.19 7.96
CA GLN A 190 -15.44 -8.44 9.14
C GLN A 190 -15.49 -7.17 9.99
N SER A 191 -16.62 -6.46 9.96
CA SER A 191 -16.80 -5.14 10.57
C SER A 191 -17.18 -5.18 12.06
N PHE A 192 -17.29 -6.34 12.68
CA PHE A 192 -17.91 -6.51 14.00
C PHE A 192 -17.21 -5.80 15.18
N LEU A 193 -16.03 -5.21 14.95
CA LEU A 193 -15.29 -4.40 15.91
C LEU A 193 -15.30 -2.91 15.59
N GLN A 194 -16.04 -2.46 14.57
CA GLN A 194 -16.11 -1.03 14.20
C GLN A 194 -16.68 -0.19 15.34
N ASN A 195 -17.75 -0.67 15.99
CA ASN A 195 -18.47 0.02 17.06
C ASN A 195 -18.58 -0.88 18.31
N PRO A 196 -17.48 -1.26 18.96
CA PRO A 196 -17.50 -2.26 20.02
C PRO A 196 -18.19 -1.70 21.28
N LYS A 197 -19.01 -2.53 21.93
CA LYS A 197 -19.63 -2.20 23.22
C LYS A 197 -18.89 -2.91 24.33
N VAL A 198 -18.41 -2.15 25.31
CA VAL A 198 -17.77 -2.74 26.49
C VAL A 198 -18.86 -3.40 27.36
N PRO A 199 -18.68 -4.67 27.76
CA PRO A 199 -19.63 -5.35 28.64
C PRO A 199 -19.77 -4.62 29.98
N LEU A 200 -21.01 -4.47 30.45
CA LEU A 200 -21.32 -3.87 31.75
C LEU A 200 -21.82 -4.94 32.73
N GLY A 201 -21.47 -4.77 34.00
CA GLY A 201 -22.01 -5.52 35.12
C GLY A 201 -23.43 -5.07 35.47
N GLN A 202 -24.02 -5.73 36.47
CA GLN A 202 -25.35 -5.38 36.98
C GLN A 202 -25.42 -3.99 37.63
N ASP A 203 -24.27 -3.49 38.07
CA ASP A 203 -24.07 -2.16 38.66
C ASP A 203 -23.92 -1.06 37.60
N GLY A 204 -23.90 -1.41 36.31
CA GLY A 204 -23.71 -0.48 35.20
C GLY A 204 -22.26 -0.09 34.94
N HIS A 205 -21.30 -0.67 35.68
CA HIS A 205 -19.87 -0.44 35.49
C HIS A 205 -19.26 -1.50 34.56
N PRO A 206 -18.12 -1.23 33.90
CA PRO A 206 -17.43 -2.22 33.07
C PRO A 206 -17.17 -3.56 33.78
N ASP A 207 -17.62 -4.66 33.18
CA ASP A 207 -17.35 -6.02 33.68
C ASP A 207 -15.93 -6.44 33.29
N VAL A 208 -14.99 -6.23 34.22
CA VAL A 208 -13.57 -6.56 34.04
C VAL A 208 -13.31 -8.06 33.85
N SER A 209 -14.27 -8.96 34.12
CA SER A 209 -14.09 -10.40 33.90
C SER A 209 -13.94 -10.78 32.41
N TYR A 210 -14.32 -9.89 31.49
CA TYR A 210 -14.08 -10.04 30.06
C TYR A 210 -12.66 -9.66 29.64
N PHE A 211 -11.86 -9.09 30.54
CA PHE A 211 -10.51 -8.62 30.28
C PHE A 211 -9.50 -9.35 31.15
N SER A 212 -8.26 -9.42 30.68
CA SER A 212 -7.13 -9.92 31.43
C SER A 212 -6.79 -8.96 32.59
N PRO A 213 -5.88 -9.31 33.52
CA PRO A 213 -5.52 -8.44 34.64
C PRO A 213 -5.03 -7.04 34.26
N ASP A 214 -4.66 -6.81 33.00
CA ASP A 214 -4.31 -5.49 32.47
C ASP A 214 -5.49 -4.62 32.04
N CYS A 215 -6.72 -5.12 32.11
CA CYS A 215 -7.94 -4.46 31.68
C CYS A 215 -7.94 -3.95 30.23
N PHE A 216 -7.10 -4.51 29.37
CA PHE A 216 -7.01 -4.10 27.97
C PHE A 216 -7.17 -5.29 27.05
N HIS A 217 -6.39 -6.34 27.29
CA HIS A 217 -6.49 -7.56 26.52
C HIS A 217 -7.71 -8.38 26.95
N PRO A 218 -8.39 -9.10 26.05
CA PRO A 218 -9.50 -9.97 26.42
C PRO A 218 -9.05 -11.11 27.34
N SER A 219 -9.90 -11.47 28.31
CA SER A 219 -9.75 -12.72 29.05
C SER A 219 -10.17 -13.92 28.18
N GLN A 220 -10.09 -15.13 28.71
CA GLN A 220 -10.70 -16.30 28.05
C GLN A 220 -12.20 -16.11 27.79
N LYS A 221 -12.92 -15.42 28.70
CA LYS A 221 -14.35 -15.07 28.54
C LYS A 221 -14.54 -14.10 27.38
N GLY A 222 -13.72 -13.04 27.31
CA GLY A 222 -13.72 -12.07 26.21
C GLY A 222 -13.39 -12.72 24.87
N HIS A 223 -12.34 -13.53 24.80
CA HIS A 223 -11.96 -14.28 23.61
C HIS A 223 -13.07 -15.21 23.11
N SER A 224 -13.79 -15.86 24.03
CA SER A 224 -14.91 -16.74 23.68
C SER A 224 -16.03 -15.98 22.97
N GLN A 225 -16.39 -14.77 23.46
CA GLN A 225 -17.40 -13.94 22.81
C GLN A 225 -16.92 -13.36 21.47
N LEU A 226 -15.66 -12.94 21.39
CA LEU A 226 -15.06 -12.49 20.13
C LEU A 226 -15.04 -13.59 19.06
N ALA A 227 -14.78 -14.85 19.44
CA ALA A 227 -14.81 -15.99 18.52
C ALA A 227 -16.21 -16.28 17.99
N LYS A 228 -17.22 -16.20 18.86
CA LYS A 228 -18.63 -16.31 18.48
C LYS A 228 -19.05 -15.20 17.53
N ALA A 229 -18.67 -13.95 17.83
CA ALA A 229 -18.95 -12.79 16.97
C ALA A 229 -18.28 -12.93 15.60
N LEU A 230 -16.99 -13.30 15.55
CA LEU A 230 -16.27 -13.53 14.30
C LEU A 230 -16.92 -14.65 13.46
N TRP A 231 -17.28 -15.76 14.10
CA TRP A 231 -17.97 -16.87 13.43
C TRP A 231 -19.29 -16.45 12.81
N ASN A 232 -20.13 -15.75 13.56
CA ASN A 232 -21.41 -15.27 13.04
C ASN A 232 -21.19 -14.22 11.93
N ALA A 233 -20.19 -13.34 12.09
CA ALA A 233 -19.82 -12.36 11.07
C ALA A 233 -19.41 -13.01 9.74
N VAL A 234 -18.60 -14.09 9.74
CA VAL A 234 -18.18 -14.77 8.51
C VAL A 234 -19.34 -15.45 7.76
N LEU A 235 -20.43 -15.79 8.48
CA LEU A 235 -21.64 -16.37 7.89
C LEU A 235 -22.65 -15.31 7.43
N GLN A 236 -22.58 -14.07 7.94
CA GLN A 236 -23.45 -12.98 7.52
C GLN A 236 -23.17 -12.55 6.07
N PRO A 237 -24.23 -12.28 5.26
CA PRO A 237 -24.07 -11.83 3.88
C PRO A 237 -23.20 -10.57 3.75
N VAL A 238 -22.43 -10.49 2.67
CA VAL A 238 -21.64 -9.29 2.35
C VAL A 238 -22.61 -8.11 2.13
N GLY A 239 -22.29 -6.96 2.71
CA GLY A 239 -23.17 -5.79 2.77
C GLY A 239 -24.18 -5.78 3.93
N GLN A 240 -24.32 -6.89 4.67
CA GLN A 240 -25.21 -7.00 5.85
C GLN A 240 -24.46 -7.47 7.11
N LYS A 241 -23.12 -7.36 7.10
CA LYS A 241 -22.30 -7.73 8.24
C LYS A 241 -22.50 -6.73 9.37
N ALA A 242 -22.66 -7.23 10.59
CA ALA A 242 -22.78 -6.41 11.77
C ALA A 242 -21.49 -5.62 12.02
N ASP A 243 -21.65 -4.41 12.53
CA ASP A 243 -20.55 -3.52 12.95
C ASP A 243 -20.20 -3.67 14.45
N SER A 244 -21.04 -4.43 15.18
CA SER A 244 -20.94 -4.66 16.62
C SER A 244 -21.75 -5.89 17.05
N PHE A 245 -21.38 -6.50 18.17
CA PHE A 245 -22.17 -7.50 18.89
C PHE A 245 -22.31 -7.10 20.36
N ASP A 246 -23.37 -7.58 21.02
CA ASP A 246 -23.48 -7.47 22.47
C ASP A 246 -22.62 -8.57 23.13
N PHE A 247 -21.42 -8.19 23.56
CA PHE A 247 -20.48 -9.10 24.21
C PHE A 247 -20.87 -9.44 25.66
N ALA A 248 -21.84 -8.73 26.26
CA ALA A 248 -22.38 -9.08 27.57
C ALA A 248 -23.46 -10.16 27.47
N ALA A 249 -24.17 -10.22 26.34
CA ALA A 249 -25.13 -11.27 26.03
C ALA A 249 -24.43 -12.59 25.67
N ASP A 250 -25.13 -13.71 25.84
CA ASP A 250 -24.66 -15.00 25.34
C ASP A 250 -24.83 -15.05 23.81
N ILE A 251 -23.77 -14.74 23.07
CA ILE A 251 -23.79 -14.83 21.61
C ILE A 251 -23.98 -16.31 21.23
N VAL A 252 -25.11 -16.58 20.58
CA VAL A 252 -25.46 -17.92 20.08
C VAL A 252 -24.73 -18.15 18.76
N LEU A 253 -24.07 -19.30 18.62
CA LEU A 253 -23.37 -19.67 17.38
C LEU A 253 -24.37 -20.01 16.29
N ASP A 254 -24.25 -19.34 15.15
CA ASP A 254 -25.04 -19.66 13.96
C ASP A 254 -24.56 -20.97 13.34
N CYS A 255 -25.51 -21.85 12.97
CA CYS A 255 -25.20 -23.10 12.29
C CYS A 255 -25.47 -22.95 10.78
N PRO A 256 -24.49 -23.27 9.90
CA PRO A 256 -24.73 -23.37 8.47
C PRO A 256 -25.90 -24.33 8.17
N THR A 257 -26.78 -23.93 7.25
CA THR A 257 -27.94 -24.75 6.85
C THR A 257 -27.70 -25.35 5.47
N GLN A 258 -28.51 -26.33 5.06
CA GLN A 258 -28.45 -26.90 3.71
C GLN A 258 -28.63 -25.84 2.60
N ASN A 259 -29.36 -24.75 2.90
CA ASN A 259 -29.61 -23.65 1.97
C ASN A 259 -28.53 -22.55 2.03
N LYS A 260 -27.70 -22.53 3.08
CA LYS A 260 -26.56 -21.60 3.26
C LYS A 260 -25.35 -22.37 3.84
N PRO A 261 -24.73 -23.29 3.08
CA PRO A 261 -23.66 -24.15 3.59
C PRO A 261 -22.25 -23.52 3.48
N PHE A 262 -22.14 -22.33 2.89
CA PHE A 262 -20.88 -21.69 2.53
C PHE A 262 -20.56 -20.50 3.41
N LEU A 263 -19.27 -20.19 3.56
CA LEU A 263 -18.83 -18.89 4.07
C LEU A 263 -19.29 -17.77 3.12
N ALA A 264 -19.74 -16.65 3.67
CA ALA A 264 -20.28 -15.56 2.88
C ALA A 264 -19.18 -14.83 2.09
N THR A 265 -19.35 -14.77 0.77
CA THR A 265 -18.46 -14.09 -0.19
C THR A 265 -19.29 -13.18 -1.09
N TYR A 266 -18.67 -12.25 -1.81
CA TYR A 266 -19.38 -11.33 -2.70
C TYR A 266 -20.27 -12.08 -3.72
N LYS A 267 -19.75 -13.14 -4.36
CA LYS A 267 -20.48 -13.89 -5.39
C LYS A 267 -21.64 -14.72 -4.83
N ASN A 268 -21.45 -15.44 -3.72
CA ASN A 268 -22.51 -16.31 -3.17
C ASN A 268 -23.56 -15.56 -2.33
N THR A 269 -23.35 -14.25 -2.10
CA THR A 269 -24.33 -13.35 -1.49
C THR A 269 -24.99 -12.41 -2.51
N ASN A 270 -24.65 -12.57 -3.80
CA ASN A 270 -25.11 -11.71 -4.90
C ASN A 270 -24.81 -10.21 -4.67
N TYR A 271 -23.70 -9.93 -3.97
CA TYR A 271 -23.22 -8.58 -3.74
C TYR A 271 -22.50 -8.07 -4.99
N THR A 272 -22.88 -6.88 -5.44
CA THR A 272 -22.19 -6.18 -6.53
C THR A 272 -21.40 -5.04 -5.93
N HIS A 273 -20.11 -4.98 -6.25
CA HIS A 273 -19.26 -3.87 -5.83
C HIS A 273 -19.90 -2.55 -6.29
N PRO A 274 -20.04 -1.55 -5.40
CA PRO A 274 -20.44 -0.21 -5.81
C PRO A 274 -19.51 0.26 -6.94
N PRO A 275 -20.01 1.06 -7.90
CA PRO A 275 -19.11 1.83 -8.75
C PRO A 275 -18.18 2.61 -7.83
N VAL A 276 -16.87 2.38 -7.95
CA VAL A 276 -15.89 3.19 -7.22
C VAL A 276 -16.05 4.62 -7.73
N GLU A 277 -16.75 5.46 -6.97
CA GLU A 277 -16.62 6.90 -7.17
C GLU A 277 -15.14 7.23 -6.93
N PRO A 278 -14.48 7.99 -7.80
CA PRO A 278 -13.15 8.49 -7.52
C PRO A 278 -13.25 9.41 -6.30
N THR A 279 -13.12 8.85 -5.11
CA THR A 279 -13.07 9.59 -3.87
C THR A 279 -11.70 10.23 -3.75
N ASP A 280 -11.68 11.52 -3.41
CA ASP A 280 -10.46 12.29 -3.13
C ASP A 280 -9.72 11.83 -1.85
N GLU A 281 -10.20 10.79 -1.17
CA GLU A 281 -9.55 10.20 -0.01
C GLU A 281 -8.80 8.90 -0.38
N PRO A 282 -7.47 8.85 -0.20
CA PRO A 282 -6.65 7.72 -0.61
C PRO A 282 -6.54 6.70 0.50
N ILE A 283 -6.60 5.44 0.11
CA ILE A 283 -6.39 4.35 1.03
C ILE A 283 -5.40 3.39 0.40
N GLU A 284 -4.23 3.32 1.01
CA GLU A 284 -3.29 2.21 0.87
C GLU A 284 -3.34 1.35 2.12
N LEU A 285 -3.59 0.04 1.95
CA LEU A 285 -2.91 -1.03 2.69
C LEU A 285 -3.27 -2.37 2.04
N ILE A 286 -2.31 -3.13 1.50
CA ILE A 286 -2.45 -4.49 0.88
C ILE A 286 -2.55 -4.47 -0.67
N LEU A 287 -1.50 -3.99 -1.35
CA LEU A 287 -1.08 -4.60 -2.63
C LEU A 287 -0.37 -5.91 -2.28
N LEU A 288 -0.70 -7.04 -2.93
CA LEU A 288 0.21 -8.17 -3.24
C LEU A 288 -0.50 -9.54 -3.41
N LEU A 289 -1.76 -9.62 -3.85
CA LEU A 289 -2.38 -10.93 -4.12
C LEU A 289 -3.23 -10.89 -5.41
N THR A 290 -2.67 -11.34 -6.53
CA THR A 290 -3.38 -11.59 -7.81
C THR A 290 -3.11 -13.02 -8.28
N THR A 291 -4.14 -13.85 -8.52
CA THR A 291 -3.97 -15.29 -8.82
C THR A 291 -3.99 -15.66 -10.31
N LYS A 292 -3.52 -16.87 -10.66
CA LYS A 292 -3.70 -17.48 -12.00
C LYS A 292 -4.95 -18.40 -12.03
N LYS A 293 -5.57 -18.49 -13.21
CA LYS A 293 -6.81 -19.25 -13.51
C LYS A 293 -6.63 -20.77 -13.36
N HIS A 294 -7.39 -21.41 -12.46
CA HIS A 294 -7.60 -22.87 -12.40
C HIS A 294 -9.05 -23.19 -11.97
N GLY A 295 -9.60 -24.30 -12.45
CA GLY A 295 -11.04 -24.62 -12.42
C GLY A 295 -11.65 -25.08 -11.09
N TRP A 296 -11.48 -24.33 -9.99
CA TRP A 296 -12.16 -24.56 -8.71
C TRP A 296 -12.68 -23.22 -8.11
N HIS A 297 -13.88 -23.20 -7.50
CA HIS A 297 -14.60 -21.97 -7.09
C HIS A 297 -14.63 -21.74 -5.56
N ILE A 298 -14.12 -20.61 -5.07
CA ILE A 298 -14.05 -20.17 -3.66
C ILE A 298 -15.44 -19.87 -3.09
N HIS A 299 -16.35 -19.43 -3.95
CA HIS A 299 -17.74 -19.13 -3.60
C HIS A 299 -18.57 -20.35 -3.22
N GLN A 300 -18.00 -21.54 -3.41
CA GLN A 300 -18.56 -22.83 -3.03
C GLN A 300 -17.77 -23.49 -1.88
N LEU A 301 -16.93 -22.73 -1.17
CA LEU A 301 -16.19 -23.23 0.00
C LEU A 301 -17.18 -23.67 1.09
N SER A 302 -17.44 -24.98 1.13
CA SER A 302 -18.36 -25.63 2.06
C SER A 302 -17.60 -26.22 3.23
N LEU A 303 -18.05 -25.92 4.43
CA LEU A 303 -17.46 -26.38 5.70
C LEU A 303 -17.50 -27.92 5.86
N LEU A 304 -18.22 -28.64 5.00
CA LEU A 304 -18.46 -30.08 5.07
C LEU A 304 -17.63 -30.92 4.08
N VAL A 305 -16.85 -30.32 3.16
CA VAL A 305 -16.29 -31.06 2.01
C VAL A 305 -14.82 -30.73 1.68
N SER A 306 -14.20 -29.70 2.25
CA SER A 306 -12.83 -29.28 1.91
C SER A 306 -11.80 -29.68 2.97
N GLN A 307 -10.56 -29.99 2.54
CA GLN A 307 -9.39 -29.90 3.43
C GLN A 307 -9.06 -28.42 3.58
N ASP A 308 -9.29 -27.87 4.78
CA ASP A 308 -9.11 -26.46 5.08
C ASP A 308 -7.92 -26.27 6.00
N VAL A 309 -7.08 -25.29 5.67
CA VAL A 309 -5.96 -24.87 6.49
C VAL A 309 -6.32 -23.51 7.10
N LEU A 310 -6.38 -23.46 8.43
CA LEU A 310 -6.67 -22.23 9.15
C LEU A 310 -5.38 -21.47 9.43
N ARG A 311 -5.43 -20.15 9.24
CA ARG A 311 -4.27 -19.25 9.33
C ARG A 311 -4.70 -17.94 9.95
N CYS A 312 -3.78 -17.31 10.66
CA CYS A 312 -4.07 -16.03 11.25
C CYS A 312 -2.83 -15.16 11.39
N VAL A 313 -3.03 -13.90 11.03
CA VAL A 313 -2.11 -12.78 11.16
C VAL A 313 -2.82 -11.82 12.11
N VAL A 314 -2.31 -11.65 13.32
CA VAL A 314 -2.96 -10.78 14.32
C VAL A 314 -2.00 -9.79 14.94
N ASP A 315 -2.50 -8.63 15.34
CA ASP A 315 -1.86 -7.76 16.29
C ASP A 315 -2.11 -8.20 17.75
N SER A 316 -1.38 -7.58 18.68
CA SER A 316 -1.39 -7.96 20.09
C SER A 316 -2.71 -7.75 20.82
N ILE A 317 -3.69 -6.99 20.31
CA ILE A 317 -4.96 -6.76 21.04
C ILE A 317 -5.74 -8.06 21.25
N SER A 318 -5.46 -9.08 20.44
CA SER A 318 -6.00 -10.44 20.59
C SER A 318 -5.15 -11.38 21.46
N SER A 319 -4.12 -10.88 22.14
CA SER A 319 -3.22 -11.71 22.96
C SER A 319 -3.61 -11.64 24.43
N ILE A 320 -3.63 -12.77 25.15
CA ILE A 320 -3.74 -12.76 26.62
C ILE A 320 -2.36 -12.39 27.19
N GLY A 321 -2.20 -11.18 27.73
CA GLY A 321 -0.92 -10.69 28.24
C GLY A 321 -0.85 -10.57 29.77
N GLY A 322 -0.32 -11.59 30.44
CA GLY A 322 0.27 -11.42 31.77
C GLY A 322 1.72 -10.94 31.68
N VAL A 323 2.21 -10.26 32.72
CA VAL A 323 3.58 -9.71 32.85
C VAL A 323 4.61 -10.84 32.92
N ASN A 324 5.01 -11.44 31.79
CA ASN A 324 6.29 -12.12 31.56
C ASN A 324 6.46 -12.56 30.10
N ALA A 325 7.72 -12.60 29.66
CA ALA A 325 8.19 -12.70 28.27
C ALA A 325 7.74 -13.99 27.51
N ILE A 326 6.67 -13.91 26.71
CA ILE A 326 6.37 -14.91 25.68
C ILE A 326 6.20 -14.17 24.34
N THR A 327 7.01 -14.53 23.33
CA THR A 327 6.99 -13.99 21.95
C THR A 327 5.78 -14.45 21.13
N VAL A 328 5.03 -15.44 21.63
CA VAL A 328 3.95 -16.17 20.94
C VAL A 328 2.58 -15.77 21.47
N ILE A 329 1.66 -15.51 20.55
CA ILE A 329 0.25 -15.26 20.86
C ILE A 329 -0.39 -16.55 21.41
N PRO A 330 -1.11 -16.50 22.54
CA PRO A 330 -1.53 -17.67 23.28
C PRO A 330 -2.51 -18.58 22.50
N PRO A 331 -2.56 -19.88 22.82
CA PRO A 331 -3.34 -20.90 22.13
C PRO A 331 -4.86 -20.79 22.34
N THR A 332 -5.28 -19.77 23.07
CA THR A 332 -6.67 -19.36 23.30
C THR A 332 -7.08 -18.17 22.43
N ASN A 333 -6.21 -17.74 21.50
CA ASN A 333 -6.48 -16.66 20.57
C ASN A 333 -7.76 -16.91 19.75
N VAL A 334 -8.59 -15.87 19.66
CA VAL A 334 -9.89 -15.88 18.98
C VAL A 334 -9.86 -16.50 17.57
N CYS A 335 -8.82 -16.24 16.79
CA CYS A 335 -8.79 -16.55 15.36
C CYS A 335 -8.01 -17.83 15.00
N ILE A 336 -7.07 -18.28 15.84
CA ILE A 336 -6.18 -19.42 15.52
C ILE A 336 -5.89 -20.38 16.67
N GLY A 337 -6.33 -20.08 17.90
CA GLY A 337 -6.07 -20.92 19.06
C GLY A 337 -6.85 -22.22 19.05
N GLY A 338 -6.17 -23.38 19.02
CA GLY A 338 -6.81 -24.70 18.87
C GLY A 338 -6.77 -25.60 20.10
N ASP A 339 -6.36 -25.08 21.26
CA ASP A 339 -6.33 -25.85 22.51
C ASP A 339 -7.74 -26.26 22.96
N GLY A 340 -7.84 -27.43 23.59
CA GLY A 340 -9.09 -27.98 24.09
C GLY A 340 -10.14 -28.27 23.01
N THR A 341 -11.40 -28.06 23.38
CA THR A 341 -12.59 -28.28 22.54
C THR A 341 -13.47 -27.04 22.52
N LEU A 342 -14.46 -26.99 21.63
CA LEU A 342 -15.42 -25.87 21.57
C LEU A 342 -16.06 -25.55 22.93
N GLU A 343 -16.37 -26.58 23.72
CA GLU A 343 -17.04 -26.48 25.01
C GLU A 343 -16.13 -25.92 26.12
N THR A 344 -14.81 -26.05 25.98
CA THR A 344 -13.84 -25.61 26.99
C THR A 344 -13.10 -24.35 26.56
N HIS A 345 -12.90 -24.17 25.25
CA HIS A 345 -12.17 -23.09 24.62
C HIS A 345 -12.90 -22.71 23.33
N THR A 346 -13.77 -21.71 23.39
CA THR A 346 -14.47 -21.25 22.19
C THR A 346 -13.54 -20.37 21.36
N THR A 347 -13.08 -20.89 20.23
CA THR A 347 -12.22 -20.21 19.24
C THR A 347 -12.70 -20.54 17.84
N LEU A 348 -12.31 -19.75 16.84
CA LEU A 348 -12.67 -20.02 15.44
C LEU A 348 -12.23 -21.44 14.98
N PRO A 349 -10.99 -21.93 15.23
CA PRO A 349 -10.64 -23.30 14.89
C PRO A 349 -11.47 -24.36 15.63
N ASN A 350 -11.80 -24.15 16.91
CA ASN A 350 -12.60 -25.12 17.66
C ASN A 350 -14.05 -25.20 17.16
N ILE A 351 -14.61 -24.10 16.65
CA ILE A 351 -15.90 -24.09 15.95
C ILE A 351 -15.78 -24.84 14.62
N LEU A 352 -14.77 -24.51 13.80
CA LEU A 352 -14.53 -25.14 12.49
C LEU A 352 -14.30 -26.65 12.58
N LYS A 353 -13.59 -27.13 13.62
CA LYS A 353 -13.35 -28.56 13.87
C LYS A 353 -14.64 -29.37 14.04
N LYS A 354 -15.77 -28.75 14.41
CA LYS A 354 -17.08 -29.43 14.48
C LYS A 354 -17.62 -29.80 13.11
N PHE A 355 -17.27 -29.02 12.08
CA PHE A 355 -17.70 -29.26 10.69
C PHE A 355 -16.63 -30.00 9.89
N ASN A 356 -15.35 -29.73 10.18
CA ASN A 356 -14.20 -30.33 9.51
C ASN A 356 -13.17 -30.85 10.52
N PRO A 357 -13.21 -32.14 10.91
CA PRO A 357 -12.27 -32.70 11.88
C PRO A 357 -10.84 -32.81 11.35
N ASN A 358 -10.62 -32.68 10.04
CA ASN A 358 -9.30 -32.73 9.40
C ASN A 358 -8.64 -31.34 9.31
N LEU A 359 -9.22 -30.31 9.94
CA LEU A 359 -8.67 -28.96 9.98
C LEU A 359 -7.20 -28.98 10.46
N PHE A 360 -6.34 -28.25 9.77
CA PHE A 360 -4.91 -28.15 10.10
C PHE A 360 -4.46 -26.67 10.16
N GLY A 361 -3.36 -26.40 10.88
CA GLY A 361 -2.72 -25.07 10.89
C GLY A 361 -2.99 -24.18 12.11
N PHE A 362 -3.83 -24.61 13.05
CA PHE A 362 -4.13 -23.89 14.28
C PHE A 362 -3.01 -24.04 15.33
N SER A 363 -2.82 -23.04 16.20
CA SER A 363 -1.81 -23.07 17.26
C SER A 363 -2.26 -23.89 18.47
N THR A 364 -1.33 -24.55 19.16
CA THR A 364 -1.61 -25.27 20.43
C THR A 364 -0.54 -24.96 21.47
N GLY A 365 -0.86 -24.85 22.76
CA GLY A 365 0.13 -24.43 23.77
C GLY A 365 0.79 -23.05 23.49
N SER A 366 1.81 -22.71 24.27
CA SER A 366 2.41 -21.36 24.30
C SER A 366 3.84 -21.25 23.77
N SER A 367 4.35 -22.29 23.07
CA SER A 367 5.71 -22.29 22.51
C SER A 367 5.72 -21.98 21.02
N GLU A 368 6.83 -21.42 20.52
CA GLU A 368 7.00 -21.05 19.10
C GLU A 368 6.84 -22.28 18.18
N GLU A 369 7.37 -23.43 18.62
CA GLU A 369 7.25 -24.71 17.90
C GLU A 369 5.80 -25.18 17.70
N ARG A 370 4.85 -24.67 18.49
CA ARG A 370 3.44 -25.04 18.40
C ARG A 370 2.55 -23.91 17.86
N ALA A 371 3.15 -22.84 17.35
CA ALA A 371 2.43 -21.77 16.67
C ALA A 371 1.82 -22.24 15.34
N GLU A 372 2.39 -23.29 14.72
CA GLU A 372 1.98 -23.84 13.40
C GLU A 372 1.97 -22.72 12.33
N PHE A 373 0.80 -22.24 11.88
CA PHE A 373 0.70 -21.15 10.90
C PHE A 373 0.27 -19.80 11.49
N ASN A 374 0.45 -19.63 12.80
CA ASN A 374 0.28 -18.36 13.46
C ASN A 374 1.58 -17.55 13.40
N VAL A 375 1.60 -16.51 12.56
CA VAL A 375 2.73 -15.60 12.35
C VAL A 375 2.54 -14.27 13.09
N ALA A 376 1.52 -14.19 13.93
CA ALA A 376 1.13 -12.99 14.64
C ALA A 376 2.20 -12.61 15.69
N LYS A 377 2.59 -11.33 15.73
CA LYS A 377 3.67 -10.81 16.60
C LYS A 377 3.14 -9.75 17.55
N LYS A 378 3.61 -9.79 18.80
CA LYS A 378 3.28 -8.77 19.80
C LYS A 378 3.72 -7.38 19.33
N GLY A 379 2.86 -6.37 19.47
CA GLY A 379 3.16 -4.99 19.05
C GLY A 379 3.18 -4.78 17.54
N ALA A 380 2.74 -5.78 16.74
CA ALA A 380 2.66 -5.64 15.30
C ALA A 380 1.68 -4.52 14.92
N THR A 381 2.07 -3.76 13.91
CA THR A 381 1.28 -2.69 13.28
C THR A 381 1.01 -3.08 11.83
N ALA A 382 0.19 -2.29 11.11
CA ALA A 382 -0.04 -2.42 9.67
C ALA A 382 1.26 -2.61 8.87
N ARG A 383 2.32 -1.93 9.33
CA ARG A 383 3.68 -1.95 8.78
C ARG A 383 4.33 -3.33 8.78
N ASN A 384 3.90 -4.24 9.64
CA ASN A 384 4.48 -5.57 9.79
C ASN A 384 3.75 -6.64 8.95
N MET A 385 2.63 -6.29 8.30
CA MET A 385 1.77 -7.27 7.63
C MET A 385 2.42 -7.92 6.42
N THR A 386 3.22 -7.18 5.64
CA THR A 386 3.91 -7.74 4.47
C THR A 386 4.91 -8.82 4.89
N ALA A 387 5.75 -8.53 5.88
CA ALA A 387 6.71 -9.50 6.42
C ALA A 387 6.01 -10.74 7.01
N GLN A 388 4.91 -10.55 7.76
CA GLN A 388 4.13 -11.68 8.29
C GLN A 388 3.46 -12.50 7.18
N ALA A 389 2.97 -11.87 6.11
CA ALA A 389 2.41 -12.56 4.96
C ALA A 389 3.48 -13.40 4.24
N HIS A 390 4.68 -12.84 4.02
CA HIS A 390 5.81 -13.58 3.44
C HIS A 390 6.22 -14.78 4.31
N GLU A 391 6.36 -14.57 5.62
CA GLU A 391 6.66 -15.64 6.58
C GLU A 391 5.61 -16.75 6.51
N LEU A 392 4.33 -16.38 6.48
CA LEU A 392 3.22 -17.33 6.38
C LEU A 392 3.31 -18.16 5.10
N VAL A 393 3.58 -17.52 3.95
CA VAL A 393 3.72 -18.19 2.65
C VAL A 393 4.87 -19.19 2.65
N GLU A 394 6.03 -18.82 3.17
CA GLU A 394 7.19 -19.71 3.27
C GLU A 394 6.93 -20.90 4.19
N LEU A 395 6.26 -20.68 5.33
CA LEU A 395 5.80 -21.77 6.20
C LEU A 395 4.86 -22.73 5.47
N MET A 396 3.98 -22.21 4.60
CA MET A 396 3.10 -23.07 3.81
C MET A 396 3.87 -23.93 2.81
N ARG A 397 4.76 -23.30 2.05
CA ARG A 397 5.52 -23.94 0.98
C ARG A 397 6.45 -25.03 1.50
N SER A 398 7.00 -24.82 2.69
CA SER A 398 7.89 -25.77 3.36
C SER A 398 7.17 -26.89 4.12
N SER A 399 5.85 -26.79 4.33
CA SER A 399 5.10 -27.78 5.09
C SER A 399 4.79 -29.03 4.26
N LEU A 400 5.20 -30.19 4.78
CA LEU A 400 4.90 -31.50 4.16
C LEU A 400 3.44 -31.96 4.39
N LYS A 401 2.68 -31.27 5.26
CA LYS A 401 1.32 -31.65 5.66
C LYS A 401 0.23 -31.02 4.79
N ILE A 402 0.56 -30.00 4.00
CA ILE A 402 -0.39 -29.29 3.16
C ILE A 402 0.05 -29.32 1.70
N ASN A 403 -0.92 -29.33 0.79
CA ASN A 403 -0.69 -29.04 -0.60
C ASN A 403 -0.90 -27.54 -0.86
N PHE A 404 0.19 -26.79 -0.98
CA PHE A 404 0.15 -25.34 -1.21
C PHE A 404 -0.78 -24.92 -2.35
N GLU A 405 -0.85 -25.70 -3.43
CA GLU A 405 -1.66 -25.38 -4.61
C GLU A 405 -3.13 -25.82 -4.47
N LYS A 406 -3.38 -26.94 -3.80
CA LYS A 406 -4.69 -27.61 -3.85
C LYS A 406 -5.57 -27.39 -2.63
N ASP A 407 -5.00 -27.14 -1.46
CA ASP A 407 -5.75 -27.03 -0.21
C ASP A 407 -6.33 -25.63 -0.05
N TRP A 408 -7.54 -25.53 0.51
CA TRP A 408 -8.14 -24.24 0.81
C TRP A 408 -7.53 -23.63 2.06
N LYS A 409 -7.36 -22.31 2.06
CA LYS A 409 -6.72 -21.56 3.14
C LYS A 409 -7.69 -20.50 3.64
N LEU A 410 -8.08 -20.57 4.92
CA LEU A 410 -8.80 -19.48 5.59
C LEU A 410 -7.78 -18.66 6.37
N ILE A 411 -7.52 -17.44 5.92
CA ILE A 411 -6.54 -16.52 6.52
C ILE A 411 -7.30 -15.40 7.22
N THR A 412 -7.19 -15.29 8.54
CA THR A 412 -7.74 -14.15 9.28
C THR A 412 -6.65 -13.08 9.47
N VAL A 413 -6.95 -11.84 9.15
CA VAL A 413 -6.05 -10.69 9.37
C VAL A 413 -6.74 -9.74 10.35
N LEU A 414 -6.11 -9.43 11.48
CA LEU A 414 -6.61 -8.45 12.44
C LEU A 414 -5.44 -7.58 12.91
N VAL A 415 -5.42 -6.32 12.47
CA VAL A 415 -4.33 -5.37 12.74
C VAL A 415 -4.90 -3.95 12.81
N GLY A 416 -4.20 -3.05 13.48
CA GLY A 416 -4.51 -1.62 13.50
C GLY A 416 -4.61 -1.05 14.92
N GLY A 417 -4.81 -1.90 15.93
CA GLY A 417 -4.89 -1.47 17.31
C GLY A 417 -3.62 -0.78 17.80
N ASN A 418 -2.47 -1.41 17.54
CA ASN A 418 -1.17 -0.80 17.87
C ASN A 418 -0.87 0.45 17.02
N ASP A 419 -1.39 0.52 15.78
CA ASP A 419 -1.27 1.71 14.94
C ASP A 419 -1.96 2.90 15.61
N LEU A 420 -3.20 2.71 16.10
CA LEU A 420 -3.96 3.73 16.83
C LEU A 420 -3.27 4.13 18.14
N CYS A 421 -2.73 3.18 18.90
CA CYS A 421 -2.01 3.45 20.15
C CYS A 421 -0.74 4.29 19.96
N GLN A 422 -0.07 4.17 18.82
CA GLN A 422 1.16 4.92 18.52
C GLN A 422 0.87 6.23 17.77
N TYR A 423 -0.29 6.35 17.14
CA TYR A 423 -0.59 7.43 16.21
C TYR A 423 -0.39 8.82 16.83
N CYS A 424 -0.81 9.00 18.09
CA CYS A 424 -0.71 10.27 18.79
C CYS A 424 0.65 10.59 19.42
N LEU A 425 1.61 9.65 19.38
CA LEU A 425 2.93 9.80 19.99
C LEU A 425 4.01 10.29 18.98
N ASP A 426 3.81 10.04 17.68
CA ASP A 426 4.83 10.25 16.64
C ASP A 426 4.60 11.52 15.80
N LYS A 427 4.42 12.69 16.46
CA LYS A 427 4.39 13.96 15.73
C LYS A 427 5.80 14.38 15.33
N LEU A 428 6.03 14.46 14.02
CA LEU A 428 7.21 15.06 13.42
C LEU A 428 6.93 16.55 13.12
N PRO A 429 7.56 17.51 13.83
CA PRO A 429 7.41 18.94 13.55
C PRO A 429 8.35 19.40 12.44
N ARG A 430 7.93 20.42 11.69
CA ARG A 430 8.74 21.13 10.66
C ARG A 430 9.41 20.18 9.66
N VAL A 431 8.62 19.42 8.91
CA VAL A 431 9.13 18.43 7.94
C VAL A 431 8.63 18.69 6.54
N PHE A 432 9.56 18.65 5.58
CA PHE A 432 9.27 18.53 4.16
C PHE A 432 9.74 17.14 3.70
N VAL A 433 8.83 16.32 3.18
CA VAL A 433 9.15 15.00 2.64
C VAL A 433 9.13 15.03 1.12
N ASN A 434 10.26 14.75 0.48
CA ASN A 434 10.32 14.39 -0.93
C ASN A 434 10.02 12.91 -1.10
N VAL A 435 9.07 12.56 -1.96
CA VAL A 435 8.90 11.18 -2.45
C VAL A 435 9.31 11.16 -3.91
N VAL A 436 10.46 10.55 -4.19
CA VAL A 436 10.96 10.38 -5.56
C VAL A 436 10.25 9.19 -6.19
N GLU A 437 9.62 9.42 -7.34
CA GLU A 437 8.96 8.32 -8.06
C GLU A 437 9.97 7.32 -8.60
N ILE A 438 9.57 6.06 -8.60
CA ILE A 438 10.35 5.01 -9.25
C ILE A 438 10.36 5.20 -10.77
N LEU A 439 11.43 4.75 -11.39
CA LEU A 439 11.61 4.77 -12.85
C LEU A 439 10.66 3.83 -13.59
N GLU A 440 10.39 4.16 -14.84
CA GLU A 440 9.68 3.27 -15.77
C GLU A 440 10.65 2.15 -16.17
N ILE A 441 10.32 0.92 -15.75
CA ILE A 441 11.29 -0.18 -15.72
C ILE A 441 11.64 -0.78 -17.09
N SER A 442 10.90 -0.45 -18.16
CA SER A 442 11.16 -1.01 -19.50
C SER A 442 12.55 -0.63 -20.03
N GLY A 443 13.07 0.55 -19.66
CA GLY A 443 14.42 0.98 -20.03
C GLY A 443 15.53 0.05 -19.52
N LEU A 444 15.31 -0.63 -18.39
CA LEU A 444 16.30 -1.52 -17.79
C LEU A 444 16.64 -2.72 -18.69
N ARG A 445 15.66 -3.22 -19.46
CA ARG A 445 15.87 -4.34 -20.39
C ARG A 445 16.85 -3.97 -21.50
N GLN A 446 16.84 -2.73 -21.97
CA GLN A 446 17.78 -2.24 -22.98
C GLN A 446 19.21 -2.17 -22.44
N ILE A 447 19.38 -1.77 -21.17
CA ILE A 447 20.67 -1.76 -20.49
C ILE A 447 21.18 -3.19 -20.31
N ALA A 448 20.34 -4.09 -19.80
CA ALA A 448 20.69 -5.49 -19.61
C ALA A 448 21.09 -6.18 -20.94
N ALA A 449 20.45 -5.83 -22.05
CA ALA A 449 20.79 -6.34 -23.37
C ALA A 449 22.05 -5.71 -24.02
N SER A 450 22.64 -4.69 -23.40
CA SER A 450 23.75 -3.93 -24.00
C SER A 450 25.10 -4.66 -24.02
N SER A 451 25.33 -5.59 -23.08
CA SER A 451 26.50 -6.47 -23.04
C SER A 451 26.18 -7.82 -22.38
N SER A 452 27.03 -8.82 -22.62
CA SER A 452 26.93 -10.15 -21.98
C SER A 452 27.06 -10.09 -20.46
N GLU A 453 27.92 -9.20 -19.97
CA GLU A 453 28.16 -8.99 -18.54
C GLU A 453 26.91 -8.41 -17.88
N CYS A 454 26.34 -7.34 -18.45
CA CYS A 454 25.10 -6.74 -17.95
C CYS A 454 23.92 -7.72 -18.01
N ALA A 455 23.84 -8.56 -19.05
CA ALA A 455 22.78 -9.54 -19.19
C ALA A 455 22.78 -10.59 -18.06
N LEU A 456 23.94 -10.96 -17.55
CA LEU A 456 24.09 -11.92 -16.46
C LEU A 456 23.88 -11.26 -15.09
N THR A 457 24.48 -10.10 -14.84
CA THR A 457 24.42 -9.43 -13.53
C THR A 457 23.03 -8.86 -13.26
N ALA A 458 22.43 -8.15 -14.23
CA ALA A 458 21.16 -7.46 -14.02
C ALA A 458 20.01 -8.45 -13.79
N LYS A 459 19.99 -9.60 -14.49
CA LYS A 459 18.95 -10.63 -14.34
C LYS A 459 18.87 -11.23 -12.93
N ASN A 460 20.00 -11.31 -12.23
CA ASN A 460 20.02 -11.76 -10.83
C ASN A 460 19.50 -10.69 -9.86
N VAL A 461 19.69 -9.41 -10.19
CA VAL A 461 19.26 -8.28 -9.36
C VAL A 461 17.76 -8.03 -9.48
N CYS A 462 17.21 -8.11 -10.70
CA CYS A 462 15.80 -7.80 -10.96
C CYS A 462 15.10 -8.85 -11.84
N PRO A 463 14.97 -10.10 -11.33
CA PRO A 463 14.51 -11.23 -12.12
C PRO A 463 13.10 -11.04 -12.70
N CYS A 464 12.18 -10.43 -11.94
CA CYS A 464 10.79 -10.24 -12.38
C CYS A 464 10.66 -9.34 -13.62
N VAL A 465 11.59 -8.41 -13.81
CA VAL A 465 11.58 -7.47 -14.95
C VAL A 465 12.39 -8.01 -16.12
N LEU A 466 13.48 -8.72 -15.83
CA LEU A 466 14.52 -9.03 -16.82
C LEU A 466 14.50 -10.47 -17.34
N ASN A 467 13.91 -11.40 -16.61
CA ASN A 467 13.78 -12.80 -17.05
C ASN A 467 12.63 -13.05 -18.03
N PRO A 468 11.45 -12.41 -17.90
CA PRO A 468 10.35 -12.66 -18.83
C PRO A 468 10.72 -12.34 -20.28
N GLU A 469 10.17 -13.13 -21.20
CA GLU A 469 10.30 -12.90 -22.64
C GLU A 469 9.58 -11.61 -23.07
N GLU A 470 10.03 -11.04 -24.19
CA GLU A 470 9.39 -9.87 -24.76
C GLU A 470 7.94 -10.18 -25.17
N ASN A 471 7.00 -9.31 -24.81
CA ASN A 471 5.54 -9.51 -25.00
C ASN A 471 4.90 -10.66 -24.20
N SER A 472 5.57 -11.21 -23.18
CA SER A 472 4.94 -12.17 -22.26
C SER A 472 3.88 -11.50 -21.39
N SER A 473 2.87 -12.27 -20.96
CA SER A 473 1.85 -11.82 -20.00
C SER A 473 2.48 -11.33 -18.70
N GLU A 474 3.53 -12.00 -18.25
CA GLU A 474 4.32 -11.68 -17.07
C GLU A 474 4.95 -10.29 -17.19
N LEU A 475 5.56 -9.97 -18.33
CA LEU A 475 6.16 -8.66 -18.56
C LEU A 475 5.11 -7.53 -18.62
N GLU A 476 3.97 -7.78 -19.26
CA GLU A 476 2.88 -6.80 -19.32
C GLU A 476 2.23 -6.56 -17.96
N GLU A 477 2.10 -7.59 -17.13
CA GLU A 477 1.66 -7.46 -15.73
C GLU A 477 2.64 -6.59 -14.94
N ILE A 478 3.94 -6.85 -15.06
CA ILE A 478 4.98 -6.09 -14.36
C ILE A 478 5.03 -4.61 -14.79
N LYS A 479 4.82 -4.31 -16.08
CA LYS A 479 4.66 -2.93 -16.56
C LYS A 479 3.42 -2.25 -15.98
N ARG A 480 2.30 -2.99 -15.84
CA ARG A 480 1.10 -2.48 -15.17
C ARG A 480 1.39 -2.18 -13.69
N VAL A 481 2.00 -3.12 -12.96
CA VAL A 481 2.34 -2.92 -11.54
C VAL A 481 3.23 -1.68 -11.34
N ASN A 482 4.20 -1.44 -12.22
CA ASN A 482 5.03 -0.22 -12.16
C ASN A 482 4.21 1.07 -12.33
N ARG A 483 3.26 1.10 -13.27
CA ARG A 483 2.37 2.27 -13.48
C ARG A 483 1.40 2.45 -12.33
N ASP A 484 0.83 1.37 -11.83
CA ASP A 484 -0.10 1.39 -10.71
C ASP A 484 0.61 1.93 -9.45
N PHE A 485 1.84 1.49 -9.18
CA PHE A 485 2.66 2.02 -8.07
C PHE A 485 2.89 3.53 -8.20
N GLN A 486 3.25 4.02 -9.39
CA GLN A 486 3.42 5.46 -9.62
C GLN A 486 2.11 6.25 -9.44
N ALA A 487 0.99 5.71 -9.92
CA ALA A 487 -0.31 6.34 -9.85
C ALA A 487 -0.86 6.38 -8.41
N GLU A 488 -0.82 5.26 -7.69
CA GLU A 488 -1.27 5.15 -6.30
C GLU A 488 -0.44 6.07 -5.38
N ALA A 489 0.89 6.07 -5.52
CA ALA A 489 1.76 6.96 -4.72
C ALA A 489 1.45 8.45 -4.98
N LEU A 490 1.21 8.83 -6.23
CA LEU A 490 0.83 10.20 -6.57
C LEU A 490 -0.53 10.58 -5.98
N GLN A 491 -1.52 9.69 -6.08
CA GLN A 491 -2.86 9.90 -5.53
C GLN A 491 -2.82 10.04 -4.02
N LEU A 492 -2.06 9.18 -3.33
CA LEU A 492 -1.86 9.26 -1.88
C LEU A 492 -1.31 10.62 -1.46
N ILE A 493 -0.23 11.07 -2.12
CA ILE A 493 0.47 12.30 -1.75
C ILE A 493 -0.37 13.54 -2.05
N ASN A 494 -1.10 13.55 -3.17
CA ASN A 494 -1.90 14.70 -3.61
C ASN A 494 -3.32 14.76 -3.03
N SER A 495 -3.70 13.80 -2.20
CA SER A 495 -5.00 13.79 -1.51
C SER A 495 -5.29 14.97 -0.59
N GLY A 496 -4.26 15.77 -0.27
CA GLY A 496 -4.38 16.88 0.68
C GLY A 496 -4.28 16.48 2.15
N ARG A 497 -4.20 15.17 2.47
CA ARG A 497 -4.06 14.67 3.85
C ARG A 497 -2.80 15.16 4.58
N TYR A 498 -1.77 15.55 3.84
CA TYR A 498 -0.51 16.05 4.40
C TYR A 498 -0.47 17.58 4.49
N GLU A 499 -1.53 18.26 4.07
CA GLU A 499 -1.61 19.72 4.01
C GLU A 499 -2.47 20.30 5.14
N GLU A 500 -2.81 19.53 6.17
CA GLU A 500 -3.58 20.02 7.33
C GLU A 500 -2.72 20.90 8.25
N ARG A 501 -1.42 20.62 8.33
CA ARG A 501 -0.46 21.33 9.16
C ARG A 501 0.36 22.32 8.33
N GLU A 502 0.76 23.42 8.95
CA GLU A 502 1.66 24.39 8.30
C GLU A 502 3.13 23.99 8.36
N ASP A 503 3.46 23.06 9.26
CA ASP A 503 4.83 22.61 9.54
C ASP A 503 5.08 21.17 9.04
N PHE A 504 4.24 20.63 8.18
CA PHE A 504 4.41 19.30 7.60
C PHE A 504 3.87 19.28 6.17
N THR A 505 4.58 18.66 5.23
CA THR A 505 4.12 18.44 3.85
C THR A 505 4.85 17.26 3.23
N VAL A 506 4.19 16.58 2.30
CA VAL A 506 4.77 15.51 1.47
C VAL A 506 4.57 15.91 0.02
N VAL A 507 5.65 15.84 -0.78
CA VAL A 507 5.65 16.29 -2.17
C VAL A 507 6.31 15.25 -3.06
N THR A 508 5.60 14.83 -4.10
CA THR A 508 6.12 13.91 -5.11
C THR A 508 7.10 14.62 -6.04
N GLN A 509 8.18 13.92 -6.42
CA GLN A 509 9.21 14.37 -7.35
C GLN A 509 9.24 13.41 -8.56
N PRO A 510 8.42 13.65 -9.60
CA PRO A 510 8.15 12.68 -10.67
C PRO A 510 9.20 12.64 -11.79
N PHE A 511 10.41 13.17 -11.61
CA PHE A 511 11.41 13.26 -12.69
C PHE A 511 11.89 11.90 -13.24
N PHE A 512 11.44 10.77 -12.69
CA PHE A 512 11.67 9.43 -13.24
C PHE A 512 10.46 8.79 -13.92
N ARG A 513 9.27 9.40 -13.85
CA ARG A 513 8.03 8.82 -14.39
C ARG A 513 8.14 8.43 -15.85
N ASN A 514 8.64 9.35 -16.68
CA ASN A 514 8.92 9.16 -18.09
C ASN A 514 10.44 9.01 -18.27
N THR A 515 10.97 7.82 -17.93
CA THR A 515 12.41 7.58 -17.92
C THR A 515 13.00 7.67 -19.33
N LEU A 516 14.03 8.51 -19.49
CA LEU A 516 14.84 8.58 -20.71
C LEU A 516 16.15 7.83 -20.48
N LEU A 517 16.43 6.85 -21.32
CA LEU A 517 17.67 6.09 -21.24
C LEU A 517 18.85 6.95 -21.73
N PRO A 518 19.96 7.09 -20.97
CA PRO A 518 21.15 7.77 -21.49
C PRO A 518 21.74 6.95 -22.64
N LEU A 519 21.90 7.59 -23.79
CA LEU A 519 22.51 6.98 -24.97
C LEU A 519 23.86 7.63 -25.27
N ASN A 520 24.82 6.82 -25.70
CA ASN A 520 26.10 7.29 -26.21
C ASN A 520 25.99 7.76 -27.67
N SER A 521 27.11 8.21 -28.24
CA SER A 521 27.18 8.68 -29.63
C SER A 521 26.71 7.67 -30.68
N ASN A 522 26.69 6.38 -30.34
CA ASN A 522 26.31 5.28 -31.23
C ASN A 522 24.85 4.86 -31.03
N GLY A 523 24.06 5.60 -30.24
CA GLY A 523 22.66 5.27 -29.94
C GLY A 523 22.47 4.06 -29.03
N LYS A 524 23.55 3.58 -28.37
CA LYS A 524 23.50 2.48 -27.40
C LYS A 524 23.47 3.03 -25.97
N PRO A 525 23.00 2.27 -24.97
CA PRO A 525 23.03 2.70 -23.57
C PRO A 525 24.43 3.17 -23.15
N ASP A 526 24.52 4.38 -22.58
CA ASP A 526 25.76 4.91 -22.02
C ASP A 526 25.98 4.36 -20.60
N LEU A 527 26.75 3.28 -20.54
CA LEU A 527 27.06 2.58 -19.29
C LEU A 527 27.84 3.42 -18.28
N SER A 528 28.38 4.58 -18.65
CA SER A 528 29.09 5.45 -17.70
C SER A 528 28.18 6.09 -16.64
N PHE A 529 26.86 6.08 -16.85
CA PHE A 529 25.87 6.50 -15.86
C PHE A 529 25.48 5.38 -14.88
N PHE A 530 25.94 4.15 -15.10
CA PHE A 530 25.59 2.97 -14.30
C PHE A 530 26.83 2.37 -13.62
N ALA A 531 26.60 1.70 -12.49
CA ALA A 531 27.60 0.94 -11.78
C ALA A 531 27.94 -0.36 -12.54
N ALA A 532 28.92 -1.11 -12.03
CA ALA A 532 29.41 -2.33 -12.66
C ALA A 532 28.35 -3.44 -12.79
N ASP A 533 27.28 -3.38 -12.00
CA ASP A 533 26.14 -4.32 -12.09
C ASP A 533 25.15 -3.97 -13.21
N CYS A 534 25.33 -2.83 -13.89
CA CYS A 534 24.45 -2.30 -14.92
C CYS A 534 23.00 -2.07 -14.46
N PHE A 535 22.78 -1.92 -13.15
CA PHE A 535 21.46 -1.69 -12.55
C PHE A 535 21.48 -0.42 -11.70
N HIS A 536 22.41 -0.32 -10.74
CA HIS A 536 22.53 0.88 -9.91
C HIS A 536 23.19 2.01 -10.69
N PHE A 537 22.88 3.26 -10.34
CA PHE A 537 23.55 4.41 -10.92
C PHE A 537 25.00 4.50 -10.46
N SER A 538 25.89 4.96 -11.34
CA SER A 538 27.24 5.38 -10.95
C SER A 538 27.19 6.72 -10.22
N GLY A 539 28.31 7.20 -9.68
CA GLY A 539 28.40 8.57 -9.17
C GLY A 539 27.95 9.62 -10.20
N ARG A 540 28.16 9.37 -11.50
CA ARG A 540 27.66 10.24 -12.58
C ARG A 540 26.13 10.21 -12.67
N GLY A 541 25.51 9.03 -12.59
CA GLY A 541 24.05 8.89 -12.60
C GLY A 541 23.40 9.51 -11.35
N TYR A 542 24.00 9.34 -10.17
CA TYR A 542 23.49 9.97 -8.95
C TYR A 542 23.60 11.49 -8.97
N ALA A 543 24.62 12.08 -9.59
CA ALA A 543 24.68 13.54 -9.77
C ALA A 543 23.56 14.07 -10.66
N GLU A 544 23.21 13.38 -11.75
CA GLU A 544 22.06 13.74 -12.57
C GLU A 544 20.75 13.66 -11.77
N MET A 545 20.59 12.61 -10.97
CA MET A 545 19.42 12.47 -10.09
C MET A 545 19.35 13.62 -9.06
N ALA A 546 20.48 14.02 -8.48
CA ALA A 546 20.54 15.13 -7.53
C ALA A 546 20.12 16.47 -8.18
N MET A 547 20.61 16.76 -9.39
CA MET A 547 20.20 17.96 -10.14
C MET A 547 18.73 17.92 -10.53
N ALA A 548 18.22 16.77 -10.98
CA ALA A 548 16.82 16.60 -11.33
C ALA A 548 15.91 16.81 -10.11
N LEU A 549 16.22 16.17 -8.98
CA LEU A 549 15.50 16.35 -7.72
C LEU A 549 15.51 17.81 -7.24
N TRP A 550 16.67 18.46 -7.27
CA TRP A 550 16.79 19.88 -6.93
C TRP A 550 15.86 20.75 -7.79
N ASN A 551 15.94 20.61 -9.10
CA ASN A 551 15.11 21.36 -10.04
C ASN A 551 13.62 21.11 -9.80
N ASN A 552 13.24 19.85 -9.55
CA ASN A 552 11.86 19.44 -9.34
C ASN A 552 11.28 20.01 -8.03
N MET A 553 12.10 20.15 -6.97
CA MET A 553 11.68 20.84 -5.75
C MET A 553 11.40 22.33 -5.97
N LEU A 554 11.99 22.97 -6.98
CA LEU A 554 11.76 24.38 -7.32
C LEU A 554 10.61 24.60 -8.32
N GLU A 555 10.05 23.52 -8.87
CA GLU A 555 8.95 23.55 -9.82
C GLU A 555 7.59 23.45 -9.11
N PRO A 556 6.60 24.29 -9.47
CA PRO A 556 5.26 24.20 -8.89
C PRO A 556 4.66 22.81 -9.04
N VAL A 557 3.96 22.33 -8.01
CA VAL A 557 3.17 21.10 -8.07
C VAL A 557 2.14 21.21 -9.20
N GLY A 558 2.11 20.20 -10.08
CA GLY A 558 1.34 20.21 -11.33
C GLY A 558 2.16 20.59 -12.57
N GLU A 559 3.26 21.31 -12.41
CA GLU A 559 4.19 21.72 -13.49
C GLU A 559 5.57 21.05 -13.38
N LYS A 560 5.72 20.14 -12.41
CA LYS A 560 6.96 19.39 -12.18
C LYS A 560 7.34 18.58 -13.41
N GLN A 561 8.61 18.67 -13.80
CA GLN A 561 9.19 17.86 -14.86
C GLN A 561 9.08 16.37 -14.50
N THR A 562 8.62 15.57 -15.46
CA THR A 562 8.32 14.14 -15.26
C THR A 562 9.38 13.20 -15.85
N TYR A 563 10.51 13.74 -16.30
CA TYR A 563 11.60 13.00 -16.92
C TYR A 563 12.96 13.58 -16.52
N ASN A 564 14.01 12.76 -16.59
CA ASN A 564 15.37 13.18 -16.34
C ASN A 564 16.20 13.06 -17.62
N ASN A 565 16.95 14.11 -17.96
CA ASN A 565 17.81 14.14 -19.13
C ASN A 565 19.27 14.03 -18.72
N PHE A 566 19.88 12.87 -18.94
CA PHE A 566 21.24 12.51 -18.51
C PHE A 566 22.32 13.09 -19.45
N THR A 567 22.65 14.37 -19.30
CA THR A 567 23.61 15.07 -20.18
C THR A 567 24.93 15.49 -19.53
N ARG A 568 25.06 15.40 -18.19
CA ARG A 568 26.19 15.96 -17.40
C ARG A 568 26.32 17.48 -17.46
N ASP A 569 25.32 18.17 -18.00
CA ASP A 569 25.36 19.61 -18.14
C ASP A 569 24.90 20.32 -16.86
N ARG A 570 25.84 20.89 -16.12
CA ARG A 570 25.56 21.68 -14.90
C ARG A 570 24.77 22.95 -15.19
N SER A 571 24.70 23.41 -16.45
CA SER A 571 23.87 24.56 -16.86
C SER A 571 22.39 24.38 -16.56
N LYS A 572 21.94 23.12 -16.44
CA LYS A 572 20.55 22.75 -16.15
C LYS A 572 20.13 23.09 -14.73
N LEU A 573 21.07 23.32 -13.80
CA LEU A 573 20.75 23.55 -12.40
C LEU A 573 20.01 24.89 -12.25
N LYS A 574 18.77 24.84 -11.77
CA LYS A 574 17.94 26.02 -11.54
C LYS A 574 18.36 26.71 -10.25
N CYS A 575 18.58 28.02 -10.30
CA CYS A 575 18.80 28.82 -9.10
C CYS A 575 17.47 29.34 -8.55
N PRO A 576 17.26 29.30 -7.21
CA PRO A 576 16.17 30.04 -6.58
C PRO A 576 16.27 31.53 -6.91
N ASN A 577 15.14 32.20 -7.09
CA ASN A 577 15.10 33.63 -7.39
C ASN A 577 14.11 34.36 -6.45
N PRO A 578 14.10 35.71 -6.42
CA PRO A 578 13.22 36.47 -5.53
C PRO A 578 11.72 36.19 -5.67
N GLU A 579 11.27 35.67 -6.82
CA GLU A 579 9.87 35.32 -7.08
C GLU A 579 9.56 33.86 -6.69
N LYS A 580 10.55 32.98 -6.80
CA LYS A 580 10.49 31.54 -6.47
C LYS A 580 11.50 31.20 -5.37
N ARG A 581 11.21 31.69 -4.15
CA ARG A 581 12.11 31.57 -2.98
C ARG A 581 11.94 30.29 -2.17
N PHE A 582 10.83 29.58 -2.37
CA PHE A 582 10.43 28.44 -1.55
C PHE A 582 10.49 27.14 -2.34
N LEU A 583 10.74 26.03 -1.63
CA LEU A 583 10.45 24.71 -2.19
C LEU A 583 8.95 24.63 -2.48
N SER A 584 8.60 24.07 -3.63
CA SER A 584 7.22 24.02 -4.11
C SER A 584 6.45 22.90 -3.42
N THR A 585 5.37 23.29 -2.74
CA THR A 585 4.39 22.44 -2.05
C THR A 585 3.03 22.56 -2.72
N LEU A 586 2.08 21.70 -2.35
CA LEU A 586 0.71 21.79 -2.87
C LEU A 586 0.10 23.18 -2.56
N ARG A 587 0.30 23.68 -1.34
CA ARG A 587 -0.20 24.98 -0.86
C ARG A 587 0.36 26.17 -1.63
N ASN A 588 1.68 26.23 -1.87
CA ASN A 588 2.30 27.41 -2.50
C ASN A 588 2.37 27.34 -4.05
N SER A 589 1.91 26.24 -4.65
CA SER A 589 1.85 26.06 -6.10
C SER A 589 0.50 26.44 -6.71
N GLY A 590 -0.51 26.80 -5.90
CA GLY A 590 -1.85 27.15 -6.39
C GLY A 590 -2.67 25.96 -6.91
N PHE A 591 -2.16 24.74 -6.79
CA PHE A 591 -2.77 23.51 -7.33
C PHE A 591 -4.16 23.21 -6.74
N ARG A 592 -4.42 23.57 -5.48
CA ARG A 592 -5.76 23.37 -4.88
C ARG A 592 -6.82 24.31 -5.49
N SER A 593 -6.40 25.48 -6.00
CA SER A 593 -7.31 26.44 -6.64
C SER A 593 -7.75 25.97 -8.03
N SER A 594 -6.99 25.10 -8.72
CA SER A 594 -7.41 24.53 -10.00
C SER A 594 -8.32 23.30 -9.83
N VAL A 595 -8.10 22.47 -8.81
CA VAL A 595 -8.97 21.30 -8.52
C VAL A 595 -10.35 21.76 -8.02
N LEU A 596 -10.40 22.71 -7.07
CA LEU A 596 -11.67 23.27 -6.57
C LEU A 596 -12.44 24.10 -7.62
N ASN A 597 -11.75 24.63 -8.63
CA ASN A 597 -12.38 25.30 -9.78
C ASN A 597 -12.77 24.32 -10.90
N SER A 598 -12.24 23.10 -10.90
CA SER A 598 -12.65 22.06 -11.85
C SER A 598 -13.94 21.34 -11.41
N GLU A 599 -14.32 21.45 -10.14
CA GLU A 599 -15.57 20.90 -9.58
C GLU A 599 -16.87 21.61 -10.06
N LYS A 600 -16.78 22.65 -10.90
CA LYS A 600 -17.97 23.37 -11.39
C LYS A 600 -18.26 23.32 -12.89
N THR A 601 -17.52 22.55 -13.66
CA THR A 601 -17.91 22.32 -15.06
C THR A 601 -17.59 20.90 -15.48
N GLU A 602 -18.53 19.99 -15.27
CA GLU A 602 -18.73 18.95 -16.27
C GLU A 602 -18.93 19.65 -17.62
N PRO A 603 -18.13 19.38 -18.66
CA PRO A 603 -18.51 19.76 -19.99
C PRO A 603 -19.68 18.84 -20.36
N SER A 604 -20.90 19.27 -20.02
CA SER A 604 -22.12 18.63 -20.50
C SER A 604 -22.06 18.71 -22.03
N VAL A 605 -21.69 17.60 -22.66
CA VAL A 605 -21.83 17.46 -24.11
C VAL A 605 -23.33 17.55 -24.34
N PRO A 606 -23.83 18.60 -25.00
CA PRO A 606 -25.26 18.76 -25.15
C PRO A 606 -25.81 17.54 -25.89
N TYR A 607 -26.92 16.98 -25.44
CA TYR A 607 -27.53 15.81 -26.07
C TYR A 607 -27.70 15.97 -27.59
N TRP A 608 -27.91 17.20 -28.06
CA TRP A 608 -27.96 17.53 -29.49
C TRP A 608 -26.63 17.30 -30.23
N ALA A 609 -25.48 17.48 -29.59
CA ALA A 609 -24.16 17.24 -30.19
C ALA A 609 -23.94 15.73 -30.45
N VAL A 610 -24.43 14.86 -29.57
CA VAL A 610 -24.43 13.40 -29.76
C VAL A 610 -25.34 13.01 -30.93
N ILE A 611 -26.51 13.63 -31.04
CA ILE A 611 -27.43 13.42 -32.17
C ILE A 611 -26.77 13.87 -33.48
N VAL A 612 -26.16 15.06 -33.50
CA VAL A 612 -25.49 15.59 -34.69
C VAL A 612 -24.32 14.69 -35.13
N ALA A 613 -23.52 14.19 -34.19
CA ALA A 613 -22.43 13.27 -34.48
C ALA A 613 -22.94 11.92 -35.03
N ALA A 614 -24.02 11.38 -34.46
CA ALA A 614 -24.65 10.15 -34.94
C ALA A 614 -25.22 10.32 -36.36
N VAL A 615 -25.94 11.42 -36.62
CA VAL A 615 -26.49 11.73 -37.95
C VAL A 615 -25.37 11.95 -38.96
N ALA A 616 -24.32 12.69 -38.61
CA ALA A 616 -23.15 12.89 -39.47
C ALA A 616 -22.46 11.56 -39.80
N GLY A 617 -22.29 10.66 -38.81
CA GLY A 617 -21.73 9.33 -39.01
C GLY A 617 -22.56 8.47 -39.97
N VAL A 618 -23.88 8.49 -39.83
CA VAL A 618 -24.81 7.78 -40.74
C VAL A 618 -24.76 8.34 -42.15
N LEU A 619 -24.69 9.67 -42.30
CA LEU A 619 -24.59 10.32 -43.62
C LEU A 619 -23.27 9.99 -44.32
N VAL A 620 -22.15 10.03 -43.59
CA VAL A 620 -20.83 9.66 -44.13
C VAL A 620 -20.81 8.19 -44.51
N GLY A 621 -21.32 7.30 -43.65
CA GLY A 621 -21.43 5.87 -43.94
C GLY A 621 -22.29 5.58 -45.18
N SER A 622 -23.43 6.28 -45.31
CA SER A 622 -24.34 6.17 -46.46
C SER A 622 -23.69 6.66 -47.75
N LEU A 623 -22.94 7.77 -47.69
CA LEU A 623 -22.20 8.31 -48.83
C LEU A 623 -21.11 7.32 -49.28
N PHE A 624 -20.42 6.69 -48.32
CA PHE A 624 -19.40 5.68 -48.61
C PHE A 624 -20.01 4.45 -49.29
N ILE A 625 -21.15 3.95 -48.79
CA ILE A 625 -21.87 2.82 -49.39
C ILE A 625 -22.36 3.17 -50.81
N TRP A 626 -22.85 4.40 -51.01
CA TRP A 626 -23.28 4.87 -52.33
C TRP A 626 -22.12 4.98 -53.31
N LEU A 627 -20.97 5.51 -52.90
CA LEU A 627 -19.77 5.59 -53.73
C LEU A 627 -19.20 4.21 -54.08
N VAL A 628 -19.17 3.28 -53.12
CA VAL A 628 -18.72 1.91 -53.35
C VAL A 628 -19.68 1.15 -54.28
N SER A 629 -20.99 1.32 -54.08
CA SER A 629 -22.00 0.70 -54.94
C SER A 629 -22.01 1.29 -56.35
N GLY A 630 -21.85 2.63 -56.48
CA GLY A 630 -21.73 3.33 -57.76
C GLY A 630 -20.47 2.97 -58.54
N ARG A 631 -19.34 2.71 -57.85
CA ARG A 631 -18.13 2.16 -58.48
C ARG A 631 -18.32 0.72 -58.92
N ARG A 632 -19.05 -0.10 -58.16
CA ARG A 632 -19.36 -1.49 -58.54
C ARG A 632 -20.32 -1.57 -59.72
N THR A 633 -21.33 -0.70 -59.82
CA THR A 633 -22.23 -0.65 -60.98
C THR A 633 -21.52 -0.15 -62.22
N LYS A 634 -20.72 0.93 -62.15
CA LYS A 634 -19.88 1.37 -63.28
C LYS A 634 -18.90 0.31 -63.77
N ARG A 635 -18.30 -0.47 -62.86
CA ARG A 635 -17.39 -1.57 -63.22
C ARG A 635 -18.13 -2.70 -63.94
N ARG A 636 -19.31 -3.09 -63.46
CA ARG A 636 -20.15 -4.10 -64.14
C ARG A 636 -20.64 -3.64 -65.51
N GLN A 637 -20.95 -2.34 -65.65
CA GLN A 637 -21.40 -1.75 -66.91
C GLN A 637 -20.26 -1.65 -67.94
N HIS A 638 -19.05 -1.31 -67.49
CA HIS A 638 -17.85 -1.38 -68.32
C HIS A 638 -17.52 -2.82 -68.74
N GLU A 639 -17.67 -3.81 -67.85
CA GLU A 639 -17.47 -5.22 -68.19
C GLU A 639 -18.50 -5.71 -69.24
N THR A 640 -19.77 -5.29 -69.15
CA THR A 640 -20.81 -5.63 -70.15
C THR A 640 -20.65 -4.90 -71.48
N ASP A 641 -20.20 -3.65 -71.49
CA ASP A 641 -19.91 -2.91 -72.73
C ASP A 641 -18.66 -3.44 -73.42
N THR A 642 -17.66 -3.90 -72.66
CA THR A 642 -16.48 -4.56 -73.21
C THR A 642 -16.85 -5.91 -73.82
N GLU A 643 -17.72 -6.69 -73.18
CA GLU A 643 -18.19 -7.99 -73.70
C GLU A 643 -19.07 -7.85 -74.96
N LYS A 644 -19.85 -6.78 -75.10
CA LYS A 644 -20.59 -6.47 -76.34
C LYS A 644 -19.67 -6.03 -77.48
N ASN A 645 -18.64 -5.23 -77.20
CA ASN A 645 -17.69 -4.79 -78.23
C ASN A 645 -16.83 -5.95 -78.76
N THR A 646 -16.46 -6.94 -77.93
CA THR A 646 -15.70 -8.13 -78.37
C THR A 646 -16.53 -9.09 -79.23
N LYS A 647 -17.87 -9.07 -79.10
CA LYS A 647 -18.77 -9.87 -79.97
C LYS A 647 -19.03 -9.22 -81.33
N MET A 648 -18.75 -7.93 -81.50
CA MET A 648 -19.02 -7.18 -82.73
C MET A 648 -17.80 -7.13 -83.68
N THR A 649 -16.62 -7.55 -83.22
CA THR A 649 -15.38 -7.67 -84.02
C THR A 649 -15.11 -9.09 -84.56
N ASN A 650 -15.99 -10.05 -84.29
CA ASN A 650 -15.90 -11.43 -84.78
C ASN A 650 -17.05 -11.80 -85.75
N LEU A 651 -17.53 -10.83 -86.55
CA LEU A 651 -18.42 -11.08 -87.68
C LEU A 651 -17.89 -10.49 -88.98
#